data_AF-A0A2T2YDZ7-F1
#
_entry.id   AF-A0A2T2YDZ7-F1
#
_cell.length_a   1.000
_cell.length_b   1.000
_cell.length_c   1.000
_cell.angle_alpha   90.00
_cell.angle_beta   90.00
_cell.angle_gamma   90.00
#
_symmetry.space_group_name_H-M   'P 1'
#
loop_
_entity.id
_entity.type
_entity.pdbx_description
1 polymer ?
#
loop_
_entity_poly.entity_id
_entity_poly.type
_entity_poly.pdbx_seq_one_letter_code
_entity_poly.pdbx_strand_id
1 'polypeptide(L)'
;MEAVYYFSLLAILLIVGLFLWQLLVKMREISAELRHLRQELTQSKHSPVTRSQSPAPVFIPEEPVIPVNREDLVQNQIRTEIKIKTKPIKRPSFFERNPDLEKFIGENLINKLGIAVLVLGIGYFVKFAIDQNWINAWGRVWVGFAAGAGLLGLAHWLRRQYAAFSSVLVGGGLAVLYFSIALAFHEYQLFSQTLAFILMVGVTGFSVFMAITYDRQELAVLALLGGFASPLLASSGGNNYRVLFIYILILNIGMLILAYFKNWSVIRVISYLATVILFAGWLVAKVIGEPQGPYLGGFIFAMLFYLVFFAMTVVYNLKQQQSFTLLEIGLLLSNTAFFYLCGLYLLDQLASGTYLGLFSAVMAFFNGVVVWQLKQSTTVDPKLRYLLGGTGILLLYLAILFELTYRLGSTNTEMREIKYLVVASYHYLFALLIIRFLPTTVQTRWPFREVLLGFSLASYVLLVQPIVQEARNTYLLPPGGSILPFVLHYSAVILLILLLYYGFIYYRDTFGLHSKKMNGLLWVGCAAFVYLASTESDHLLALWQYRPGQNLATLLQQQHKIYFPILWGLASFGFMLLGMRYKLKTLRLASLSLFFITLLKLFLFDIQKISAGGRIAAFISLGVLLLVVSFLYQKLKVLLLDDTPPEK
;
A
#
# COMPACT_ATOMS: atom_id res chain seq x y z
N MET A 1 -10.80 -9.69 -23.62
CA MET A 1 -9.57 -9.10 -23.02
C MET A 1 -9.86 -8.57 -21.62
N GLU A 2 -11.02 -7.97 -21.38
CA GLU A 2 -11.37 -7.34 -20.09
C GLU A 2 -11.37 -8.28 -18.87
N ALA A 3 -11.93 -9.50 -18.93
CA ALA A 3 -11.95 -10.39 -17.76
C ALA A 3 -10.57 -10.93 -17.33
N VAL A 4 -9.62 -11.08 -18.25
CA VAL A 4 -8.22 -11.42 -17.94
C VAL A 4 -7.54 -10.21 -17.30
N TYR A 5 -7.76 -9.03 -17.89
CA TYR A 5 -7.31 -7.77 -17.31
C TYR A 5 -7.87 -7.58 -15.89
N TYR A 6 -9.14 -7.92 -15.63
CA TYR A 6 -9.71 -7.86 -14.28
C TYR A 6 -9.13 -8.90 -13.33
N PHE A 7 -8.87 -10.14 -13.76
CA PHE A 7 -8.18 -11.13 -12.91
C PHE A 7 -6.74 -10.72 -12.60
N SER A 8 -6.01 -10.20 -13.58
CA SER A 8 -4.64 -9.70 -13.42
C SER A 8 -4.61 -8.41 -12.58
N LEU A 9 -5.53 -7.48 -12.79
CA LEU A 9 -5.70 -6.25 -12.02
C LEU A 9 -6.13 -6.57 -10.58
N LEU A 10 -7.03 -7.54 -10.37
CA LEU A 10 -7.41 -8.01 -9.04
C LEU A 10 -6.25 -8.69 -8.34
N ALA A 11 -5.48 -9.54 -9.04
CA ALA A 11 -4.27 -10.11 -8.48
C ALA A 11 -3.30 -9.01 -8.07
N ILE A 12 -3.00 -8.05 -8.97
CA ILE A 12 -2.16 -6.87 -8.70
C ILE A 12 -2.71 -6.02 -7.54
N LEU A 13 -4.02 -5.81 -7.43
CA LEU A 13 -4.64 -5.12 -6.29
C LEU A 13 -4.51 -5.92 -4.99
N LEU A 14 -4.50 -7.25 -5.06
CA LEU A 14 -4.21 -8.14 -3.93
C LEU A 14 -2.72 -8.06 -3.54
N ILE A 15 -1.81 -7.94 -4.52
CA ILE A 15 -0.37 -7.69 -4.31
C ILE A 15 -0.18 -6.34 -3.62
N VAL A 16 -0.75 -5.28 -4.19
CA VAL A 16 -0.67 -3.92 -3.67
C VAL A 16 -1.38 -3.81 -2.32
N GLY A 17 -2.50 -4.51 -2.12
CA GLY A 17 -3.23 -4.59 -0.87
C GLY A 17 -2.44 -5.29 0.24
N LEU A 18 -1.86 -6.46 -0.06
CA LEU A 18 -0.96 -7.17 0.86
C LEU A 18 0.29 -6.33 1.17
N PHE A 19 0.85 -5.67 0.16
CA PHE A 19 2.00 -4.79 0.27
C PHE A 19 1.72 -3.57 1.18
N LEU A 20 0.66 -2.80 0.89
CA LEU A 20 0.25 -1.64 1.68
C LEU A 20 -0.11 -2.04 3.12
N TRP A 21 -0.76 -3.19 3.27
CA TRP A 21 -1.13 -3.71 4.58
C TRP A 21 0.08 -4.13 5.42
N GLN A 22 1.06 -4.84 4.83
CA GLN A 22 2.29 -5.21 5.52
C GLN A 22 3.05 -3.97 6.01
N LEU A 23 3.05 -2.91 5.19
CA LEU A 23 3.62 -1.62 5.55
C LEU A 23 2.86 -0.97 6.72
N LEU A 24 1.53 -1.02 6.71
CA LEU A 24 0.66 -0.51 7.78
C LEU A 24 0.81 -1.29 9.10
N VAL A 25 0.93 -2.62 9.06
CA VAL A 25 1.13 -3.47 10.26
C VAL A 25 2.44 -3.11 10.92
N LYS A 26 3.52 -2.98 10.14
CA LYS A 26 4.82 -2.63 10.72
C LYS A 26 4.86 -1.19 11.21
N MET A 27 4.14 -0.25 10.58
CA MET A 27 3.93 1.09 11.15
C MET A 27 3.19 1.03 12.50
N ARG A 28 2.18 0.17 12.64
CA ARG A 28 1.43 0.01 13.90
C ARG A 28 2.27 -0.59 15.01
N GLU A 29 3.06 -1.63 14.73
CA GLU A 29 3.98 -2.23 15.70
C GLU A 29 5.02 -1.22 16.19
N ILE A 30 5.66 -0.48 15.28
CA ILE A 30 6.63 0.57 15.62
C ILE A 30 5.96 1.69 16.43
N SER A 31 4.73 2.09 16.06
CA SER A 31 3.98 3.07 16.84
C SER A 31 3.62 2.59 18.24
N ALA A 32 3.49 1.28 18.46
CA ALA A 32 3.17 0.68 19.74
C ALA A 32 4.41 0.60 20.64
N GLU A 33 5.56 0.16 20.08
CA GLU A 33 6.86 0.19 20.78
C GLU A 33 7.25 1.63 21.15
N LEU A 34 7.09 2.60 20.25
CA LEU A 34 7.34 4.01 20.56
C LEU A 34 6.42 4.56 21.65
N ARG A 35 5.16 4.12 21.69
CA ARG A 35 4.24 4.49 22.77
C ARG A 35 4.68 3.90 24.10
N HIS A 36 5.10 2.63 24.12
CA HIS A 36 5.62 1.96 25.31
C HIS A 36 6.89 2.62 25.84
N LEU A 37 7.89 2.84 24.97
CA LEU A 37 9.14 3.52 25.33
C LEU A 37 8.90 4.95 25.80
N ARG A 38 7.98 5.69 25.16
CA ARG A 38 7.60 7.03 25.62
C ARG A 38 6.95 6.97 27.00
N GLN A 39 6.12 5.97 27.26
CA GLN A 39 5.46 5.77 28.55
C GLN A 39 6.47 5.42 29.65
N GLU A 40 7.45 4.56 29.37
CA GLU A 40 8.58 4.25 30.27
C GLU A 40 9.47 5.46 30.55
N LEU A 41 9.83 6.26 29.52
CA LEU A 41 10.57 7.52 29.70
C LEU A 41 9.78 8.55 30.53
N THR A 42 8.46 8.56 30.38
CA THR A 42 7.59 9.46 31.15
C THR A 42 7.50 9.00 32.61
N GLN A 43 7.39 7.70 32.86
CA GLN A 43 7.41 7.12 34.22
C GLN A 43 8.79 7.29 34.90
N SER A 44 9.89 7.05 34.18
CA SER A 44 11.25 7.22 34.69
C SER A 44 11.56 8.67 35.10
N LYS A 45 11.01 9.66 34.39
CA LYS A 45 11.12 11.08 34.80
C LYS A 45 10.30 11.45 36.04
N HIS A 46 9.33 10.63 36.45
CA HIS A 46 8.42 10.91 37.57
C HIS A 46 8.65 10.02 38.79
N SER A 47 9.61 9.09 38.76
CA SER A 47 10.02 8.35 39.95
C SER A 47 10.78 9.28 40.92
N PRO A 48 10.25 9.57 42.12
CA PRO A 48 10.98 10.36 43.10
C PRO A 48 12.16 9.53 43.60
N VAL A 49 13.35 10.13 43.65
CA VAL A 49 14.50 9.54 44.35
C VAL A 49 14.12 9.41 45.83
N THR A 50 13.85 8.20 46.31
CA THR A 50 13.53 7.93 47.71
C THR A 50 14.74 8.25 48.58
N ARG A 51 14.75 9.44 49.17
CA ARG A 51 15.69 9.85 50.21
C ARG A 51 15.20 9.23 51.53
N SER A 52 16.01 8.35 52.13
CA SER A 52 15.75 7.75 53.44
C SER A 52 15.47 8.84 54.50
N GLN A 53 14.36 8.74 55.24
CA GLN A 53 13.97 9.65 56.31
C GLN A 53 14.35 9.08 57.69
N SER A 54 14.99 9.89 58.54
CA SER A 54 15.17 9.65 59.98
C SER A 54 13.93 10.15 60.78
N PRO A 55 13.65 9.60 61.97
CA PRO A 55 12.33 9.65 62.60
C PRO A 55 12.01 10.97 63.33
N ALA A 56 10.71 11.29 63.38
CA ALA A 56 10.13 12.51 63.95
C ALA A 56 9.78 12.38 65.45
N PRO A 57 9.73 13.50 66.21
CA PRO A 57 9.02 13.54 67.49
C PRO A 57 7.72 14.38 67.42
N VAL A 58 6.63 13.69 67.77
CA VAL A 58 5.49 14.02 68.65
C VAL A 58 4.67 15.30 68.39
N PHE A 59 3.38 15.05 68.12
CA PHE A 59 2.27 16.01 67.99
C PHE A 59 1.65 16.30 69.36
N ILE A 60 1.44 17.59 69.70
CA ILE A 60 0.64 18.02 70.86
C ILE A 60 -0.64 18.70 70.30
N PRO A 61 -1.85 18.43 70.82
CA PRO A 61 -3.12 18.88 70.23
C PRO A 61 -3.40 20.37 70.46
N GLU A 62 -4.08 21.01 69.48
CA GLU A 62 -4.56 22.39 69.54
C GLU A 62 -5.79 22.55 70.45
N GLU A 63 -5.82 23.66 71.19
CA GLU A 63 -7.02 24.21 71.86
C GLU A 63 -7.32 25.60 71.25
N PRO A 64 -8.60 25.99 71.03
CA PRO A 64 -8.94 27.21 70.30
C PRO A 64 -9.06 28.42 71.23
N VAL A 65 -8.89 29.67 70.73
CA VAL A 65 -9.66 30.87 71.17
C VAL A 65 -9.25 32.20 70.47
N ILE A 66 -10.28 32.81 69.83
CA ILE A 66 -10.72 34.23 69.72
C ILE A 66 -9.83 35.30 69.01
N PRO A 67 -10.42 36.11 68.08
CA PRO A 67 -9.71 37.16 67.34
C PRO A 67 -9.65 38.50 68.09
N VAL A 68 -8.50 39.19 68.02
CA VAL A 68 -8.29 40.54 68.56
C VAL A 68 -8.21 41.57 67.42
N ASN A 69 -9.06 42.60 67.52
CA ASN A 69 -9.20 43.73 66.62
C ASN A 69 -7.99 44.70 66.73
N ARG A 70 -7.40 45.10 65.60
CA ARG A 70 -6.19 45.96 65.51
C ARG A 70 -6.51 47.42 65.18
N GLU A 71 -7.61 47.95 65.69
CA GLU A 71 -8.03 49.34 65.38
C GLU A 71 -7.38 50.40 66.29
N ASP A 72 -6.70 50.03 67.38
CA ASP A 72 -6.25 51.03 68.37
C ASP A 72 -4.77 51.46 68.28
N LEU A 73 -3.98 50.98 67.31
CA LEU A 73 -2.53 51.23 67.32
C LEU A 73 -1.97 52.23 66.29
N VAL A 74 -2.77 52.84 65.42
CA VAL A 74 -2.19 53.69 64.35
C VAL A 74 -2.85 55.07 64.19
N GLN A 75 -3.82 55.43 65.04
CA GLN A 75 -4.51 56.73 64.97
C GLN A 75 -3.67 57.96 65.36
N ASN A 76 -2.36 57.83 65.65
CA ASN A 76 -1.55 58.93 66.21
C ASN A 76 -0.27 59.30 65.43
N GLN A 77 -0.25 59.09 64.11
CA GLN A 77 0.63 59.88 63.22
C GLN A 77 -0.20 60.62 62.17
N ILE A 78 -0.82 61.68 62.66
CA ILE A 78 -1.53 62.71 61.93
C ILE A 78 -0.58 63.44 60.96
N ARG A 79 -0.90 63.33 59.66
CA ARG A 79 -1.12 64.47 58.75
C ARG A 79 0.05 65.46 58.56
N THR A 80 0.79 65.26 57.48
CA THR A 80 1.07 66.34 56.51
C THR A 80 1.27 65.70 55.13
N GLU A 81 0.19 65.56 54.35
CA GLU A 81 0.31 65.23 52.94
C GLU A 81 0.91 66.43 52.19
N ILE A 82 2.19 66.32 51.86
CA ILE A 82 2.84 67.16 50.87
C ILE A 82 2.25 66.77 49.51
N LYS A 83 1.56 67.72 48.87
CA LYS A 83 1.03 67.59 47.51
C LYS A 83 2.19 67.52 46.51
N ILE A 84 2.79 66.35 46.32
CA ILE A 84 3.77 66.11 45.26
C ILE A 84 3.00 66.03 43.95
N LYS A 85 3.19 67.02 43.08
CA LYS A 85 2.71 67.04 41.71
C LYS A 85 3.47 65.95 40.93
N THR A 86 2.96 64.72 40.92
CA THR A 86 3.53 63.62 40.15
C THR A 86 3.39 63.92 38.66
N LYS A 87 4.53 64.13 37.97
CA LYS A 87 4.57 64.05 36.51
C LYS A 87 4.05 62.67 36.09
N PRO A 88 3.27 62.57 35.00
CA PRO A 88 2.81 61.28 34.52
C PRO A 88 4.01 60.40 34.20
N ILE A 89 4.10 59.25 34.87
CA ILE A 89 5.07 58.21 34.56
C ILE A 89 4.70 57.71 33.15
N LYS A 90 5.53 58.05 32.14
CA LYS A 90 5.43 57.45 30.81
C LYS A 90 5.56 55.94 31.00
N ARG A 91 4.50 55.21 30.69
CA ARG A 91 4.56 53.75 30.64
C ARG A 91 5.63 53.36 29.63
N PRO A 92 6.52 52.41 29.94
CA PRO A 92 7.52 51.98 28.98
C PRO A 92 6.82 51.47 27.72
N SER A 93 7.37 51.81 26.56
CA SER A 93 6.79 51.47 25.27
C SER A 93 6.74 49.94 25.08
N PHE A 94 5.91 49.45 24.15
CA PHE A 94 5.79 48.02 23.85
C PHE A 94 7.15 47.34 23.58
N PHE A 95 8.12 48.08 23.04
CA PHE A 95 9.47 47.61 22.75
C PHE A 95 10.38 47.54 23.99
N GLU A 96 10.27 48.48 24.93
CA GLU A 96 11.01 48.43 26.21
C GLU A 96 10.57 47.25 27.10
N ARG A 97 9.36 46.72 26.88
CA ARG A 97 8.85 45.53 27.56
C ARG A 97 9.32 44.20 26.96
N ASN A 98 9.80 44.20 25.71
CA ASN A 98 10.26 42.99 25.01
C ASN A 98 11.64 43.23 24.36
N PRO A 99 12.72 43.34 25.16
CA PRO A 99 14.07 43.62 24.65
C PRO A 99 14.57 42.57 23.63
N ASP A 100 14.07 41.33 23.71
CA ASP A 100 14.38 40.27 22.74
C ASP A 100 13.81 40.55 21.34
N LEU A 101 12.70 41.28 21.23
CA LEU A 101 12.11 41.71 19.95
C LEU A 101 12.91 42.86 19.33
N GLU A 102 13.40 43.81 20.14
CA GLU A 102 14.29 44.87 19.68
C GLU A 102 15.62 44.30 19.16
N LYS A 103 16.18 43.31 19.86
CA LYS A 103 17.38 42.60 19.40
C LYS A 103 17.12 41.74 18.16
N PHE A 104 15.97 41.08 18.06
CA PHE A 104 15.60 40.27 16.89
C PHE A 104 15.31 41.12 15.65
N ILE A 105 14.60 42.24 15.80
CA ILE A 105 14.26 43.17 14.71
C ILE A 105 15.48 44.02 14.33
N GLY A 106 16.20 44.55 15.31
CA GLY A 106 17.34 45.45 15.11
C GLY A 106 18.61 44.76 14.63
N GLU A 107 19.08 43.70 15.28
CA GLU A 107 20.34 43.03 14.92
C GLU A 107 20.16 41.90 13.91
N ASN A 108 19.06 41.14 13.96
CA ASN A 108 18.94 39.91 13.17
C ASN A 108 18.11 40.10 11.89
N LEU A 109 17.06 40.94 11.93
CA LEU A 109 16.20 41.19 10.76
C LEU A 109 16.82 42.24 9.82
N ILE A 110 17.32 43.37 10.32
CA ILE A 110 17.94 44.41 9.49
C ILE A 110 19.22 43.89 8.81
N ASN A 111 20.08 43.16 9.52
CA ASN A 111 21.29 42.59 8.90
C ASN A 111 20.96 41.55 7.82
N LYS A 112 19.93 40.70 8.03
CA LYS A 112 19.47 39.74 7.00
C LYS A 112 18.82 40.43 5.80
N LEU A 113 18.04 41.49 6.03
CA LEU A 113 17.47 42.33 4.98
C LEU A 113 18.56 43.08 4.20
N GLY A 114 19.56 43.64 4.89
CA GLY A 114 20.71 44.30 4.29
C GLY A 114 21.51 43.36 3.40
N ILE A 115 21.80 42.14 3.87
CA ILE A 115 22.43 41.09 3.05
C ILE A 115 21.54 40.73 1.86
N ALA A 116 20.22 40.55 2.06
CA ALA A 116 19.31 40.21 0.98
C ALA A 116 19.25 41.30 -0.11
N VAL A 117 19.15 42.58 0.28
CA VAL A 117 19.16 43.72 -0.63
C VAL A 117 20.51 43.84 -1.35
N LEU A 118 21.63 43.63 -0.65
CA LEU A 118 22.95 43.64 -1.27
C LEU A 118 23.11 42.50 -2.29
N VAL A 119 22.69 41.28 -1.94
CA VAL A 119 22.72 40.12 -2.85
C VAL A 119 21.85 40.37 -4.07
N LEU A 120 20.64 40.92 -3.90
CA LEU A 120 19.77 41.33 -5.00
C LEU A 120 20.42 42.43 -5.85
N GLY A 121 21.03 43.43 -5.22
CA GLY A 121 21.73 44.52 -5.90
C GLY A 121 22.90 44.03 -6.75
N ILE A 122 23.74 43.15 -6.21
CA ILE A 122 24.82 42.50 -6.95
C ILE A 122 24.24 41.66 -8.10
N GLY A 123 23.16 40.91 -7.86
CA GLY A 123 22.48 40.12 -8.89
C GLY A 123 21.95 40.99 -10.04
N TYR A 124 21.30 42.11 -9.73
CA TYR A 124 20.81 43.08 -10.73
C TYR A 124 21.96 43.78 -11.46
N PHE A 125 23.03 44.14 -10.77
CA PHE A 125 24.20 44.74 -11.40
C PHE A 125 24.88 43.77 -12.37
N VAL A 126 25.08 42.52 -11.97
CA VAL A 126 25.62 41.47 -12.84
C VAL A 126 24.71 41.26 -14.04
N LYS A 127 23.38 41.19 -13.84
CA LYS A 127 22.41 41.13 -14.93
C LYS A 127 22.52 42.34 -15.87
N PHE A 128 22.60 43.56 -15.33
CA PHE A 128 22.75 44.77 -16.14
C PHE A 128 24.05 44.75 -16.96
N ALA A 129 25.17 44.33 -16.37
CA ALA A 129 26.44 44.19 -17.08
C ALA A 129 26.38 43.11 -18.19
N ILE A 130 25.61 42.05 -17.96
CA ILE A 130 25.29 41.00 -18.94
C ILE A 130 24.43 41.58 -20.08
N ASP A 131 23.38 42.32 -19.76
CA ASP A 131 22.44 42.92 -20.73
C ASP A 131 23.13 43.97 -21.62
N GLN A 132 24.10 44.71 -21.07
CA GLN A 132 24.92 45.69 -21.80
C GLN A 132 26.13 45.07 -22.53
N ASN A 133 26.25 43.74 -22.57
CA ASN A 133 27.38 43.01 -23.19
C ASN A 133 28.78 43.36 -22.64
N TRP A 134 28.89 43.90 -21.42
CA TRP A 134 30.19 44.19 -20.80
C TRP A 134 31.01 42.92 -20.53
N ILE A 135 30.31 41.82 -20.29
CA ILE A 135 30.91 40.50 -20.12
C ILE A 135 30.38 39.60 -21.23
N ASN A 136 31.27 39.09 -22.08
CA ASN A 136 30.90 38.14 -23.13
C ASN A 136 30.47 36.77 -22.54
N ALA A 137 29.86 35.91 -23.36
CA ALA A 137 29.33 34.63 -22.91
C ALA A 137 30.39 33.74 -22.21
N TRP A 138 31.60 33.67 -22.77
CA TRP A 138 32.72 32.95 -22.16
C TRP A 138 33.10 33.52 -20.78
N GLY A 139 33.19 34.84 -20.65
CA GLY A 139 33.50 35.51 -19.39
C GLY A 139 32.45 35.24 -18.32
N ARG A 140 31.16 35.23 -18.67
CA ARG A 140 30.07 34.91 -17.74
C ARG A 140 30.22 33.49 -17.17
N VAL A 141 30.53 32.53 -18.04
CA VAL A 141 30.72 31.13 -17.65
C VAL A 141 31.98 30.97 -16.78
N TRP A 142 33.09 31.60 -17.14
CA TRP A 142 34.33 31.56 -16.35
C TRP A 142 34.19 32.20 -14.98
N VAL A 143 33.47 33.32 -14.86
CA VAL A 143 33.14 33.93 -13.56
C VAL A 143 32.32 32.96 -12.71
N GLY A 144 31.35 32.26 -13.31
CA GLY A 144 30.59 31.20 -12.64
C GLY A 144 31.48 30.06 -12.13
N PHE A 145 32.38 29.54 -12.97
CA PHE A 145 33.34 28.51 -12.57
C PHE A 145 34.28 28.98 -11.46
N ALA A 146 34.84 30.20 -11.58
CA ALA A 146 35.72 30.78 -10.58
C ALA A 146 35.00 31.00 -9.24
N ALA A 147 33.76 31.48 -9.27
CA ALA A 147 32.94 31.65 -8.09
C ALA A 147 32.62 30.29 -7.43
N GLY A 148 32.21 29.29 -8.22
CA GLY A 148 31.94 27.94 -7.73
C GLY A 148 33.17 27.28 -7.10
N ALA A 149 34.33 27.35 -7.78
CA ALA A 149 35.60 26.86 -7.25
C ALA A 149 36.06 27.63 -6.00
N GLY A 150 35.88 28.95 -5.99
CA GLY A 150 36.19 29.81 -4.84
C GLY A 150 35.34 29.45 -3.61
N LEU A 151 34.04 29.23 -3.80
CA LEU A 151 33.15 28.76 -2.74
C LEU A 151 33.58 27.40 -2.18
N LEU A 152 33.96 26.47 -3.06
CA LEU A 152 34.47 25.15 -2.65
C LEU A 152 35.79 25.25 -1.88
N GLY A 153 36.72 26.10 -2.34
CA GLY A 153 37.98 26.35 -1.65
C GLY A 153 37.77 26.97 -0.27
N LEU A 154 36.90 27.98 -0.18
CA LEU A 154 36.52 28.62 1.08
C LEU A 154 35.86 27.61 2.04
N ALA A 155 34.97 26.76 1.52
CA ALA A 155 34.36 25.69 2.30
C ALA A 155 35.42 24.74 2.85
N HIS A 156 36.37 24.30 2.02
CA HIS A 156 37.46 23.41 2.44
C HIS A 156 38.31 24.02 3.54
N TRP A 157 38.59 25.32 3.47
CA TRP A 157 39.34 26.03 4.51
C TRP A 157 38.56 26.11 5.83
N LEU A 158 37.26 26.45 5.77
CA LEU A 158 36.41 26.62 6.95
C LEU A 158 35.99 25.30 7.62
N ARG A 159 36.17 24.15 6.95
CA ARG A 159 35.64 22.85 7.41
C ARG A 159 36.07 22.44 8.82
N ARG A 160 37.26 22.86 9.28
CA ARG A 160 37.80 22.48 10.60
C ARG A 160 37.11 23.21 11.76
N GLN A 161 36.66 24.45 11.54
CA GLN A 161 36.09 25.30 12.59
C GLN A 161 34.56 25.41 12.46
N TYR A 162 34.01 25.33 11.24
CA TYR A 162 32.59 25.56 10.95
C TYR A 162 32.03 24.50 10.00
N ALA A 163 31.99 23.25 10.43
CA ALA A 163 31.64 22.11 9.57
C ALA A 163 30.24 22.22 8.92
N ALA A 164 29.21 22.62 9.66
CA ALA A 164 27.85 22.75 9.13
C ALA A 164 27.75 23.87 8.06
N PHE A 165 28.39 25.01 8.32
CA PHE A 165 28.46 26.12 7.38
C PHE A 165 29.26 25.76 6.13
N SER A 166 30.36 25.01 6.29
CA SER A 166 31.12 24.46 5.18
C SER A 166 30.28 23.56 4.29
N SER A 167 29.39 22.72 4.84
CA SER A 167 28.54 21.86 4.00
C SER A 167 27.59 22.66 3.11
N VAL A 168 27.04 23.76 3.62
CA VAL A 168 26.19 24.67 2.84
C VAL A 168 26.98 25.36 1.74
N LEU A 169 28.19 25.85 2.03
CA LEU A 169 29.08 26.45 1.04
C LEU A 169 29.47 25.46 -0.06
N VAL A 170 29.76 24.19 0.27
CA VAL A 170 30.02 23.15 -0.74
C VAL A 170 28.79 22.97 -1.63
N GLY A 171 27.59 22.88 -1.04
CA GLY A 171 26.34 22.80 -1.80
C GLY A 171 26.14 23.97 -2.74
N GLY A 172 26.37 25.20 -2.26
CA GLY A 172 26.32 26.41 -3.06
C GLY A 172 27.33 26.40 -4.20
N GLY A 173 28.60 26.05 -3.92
CA GLY A 173 29.64 25.94 -4.93
C GLY A 173 29.32 24.91 -6.01
N LEU A 174 28.85 23.73 -5.63
CA LEU A 174 28.41 22.69 -6.58
C LEU A 174 27.22 23.16 -7.42
N ALA A 175 26.21 23.80 -6.82
CA ALA A 175 25.06 24.34 -7.55
C ALA A 175 25.48 25.39 -8.58
N VAL A 176 26.38 26.31 -8.21
CA VAL A 176 26.92 27.32 -9.13
C VAL A 176 27.65 26.63 -10.30
N LEU A 177 28.44 25.59 -10.05
CA LEU A 177 29.10 24.83 -11.11
C LEU A 177 28.09 24.16 -12.06
N TYR A 178 27.08 23.47 -11.52
CA TYR A 178 26.04 22.84 -12.35
C TYR A 178 25.29 23.86 -13.21
N PHE A 179 24.85 24.98 -12.62
CA PHE A 179 24.17 26.04 -13.37
C PHE A 179 25.08 26.70 -14.41
N SER A 180 26.36 26.91 -14.10
CA SER A 180 27.32 27.48 -15.04
C SER A 180 27.50 26.59 -16.27
N ILE A 181 27.59 25.27 -16.08
CA ILE A 181 27.65 24.30 -17.19
C ILE A 181 26.32 24.28 -17.96
N ALA A 182 25.18 24.26 -17.26
CA ALA A 182 23.86 24.22 -17.90
C ALA A 182 23.60 25.47 -18.77
N LEU A 183 23.91 26.67 -18.25
CA LEU A 183 23.81 27.92 -19.01
C LEU A 183 24.78 27.96 -20.18
N ALA A 184 26.02 27.48 -20.00
CA ALA A 184 27.00 27.37 -21.07
C ALA A 184 26.51 26.47 -22.22
N PHE A 185 25.73 25.44 -21.92
CA PHE A 185 25.14 24.54 -22.92
C PHE A 185 23.84 25.11 -23.53
N HIS A 186 22.82 25.36 -22.73
CA HIS A 186 21.48 25.71 -23.23
C HIS A 186 21.35 27.15 -23.71
N GLU A 187 21.85 28.10 -22.92
CA GLU A 187 21.62 29.52 -23.16
C GLU A 187 22.69 30.09 -24.09
N TYR A 188 23.95 29.76 -23.82
CA TYR A 188 25.09 30.36 -24.52
C TYR A 188 25.66 29.49 -25.64
N GLN A 189 25.24 28.22 -25.75
CA GLN A 189 25.68 27.28 -26.79
C GLN A 189 27.22 27.15 -26.92
N LEU A 190 27.96 27.41 -25.84
CA LEU A 190 29.42 27.36 -25.80
C LEU A 190 29.94 25.92 -25.68
N PHE A 191 29.17 25.06 -25.02
CA PHE A 191 29.53 23.66 -24.82
C PHE A 191 28.69 22.77 -25.73
N SER A 192 29.32 21.72 -26.27
CA SER A 192 28.57 20.61 -26.86
C SER A 192 27.86 19.82 -25.76
N GLN A 193 26.78 19.11 -26.13
CA GLN A 193 26.05 18.26 -25.19
C GLN A 193 26.98 17.27 -24.48
N THR A 194 27.91 16.64 -25.23
CA THR A 194 28.89 15.70 -24.68
C THR A 194 29.82 16.34 -23.67
N LEU A 195 30.33 17.55 -23.95
CA LEU A 195 31.24 18.25 -23.05
C LEU A 195 30.53 18.68 -21.76
N ALA A 196 29.35 19.29 -21.87
CA ALA A 196 28.54 19.65 -20.70
C ALA A 196 28.25 18.43 -19.82
N PHE A 197 27.91 17.30 -20.45
CA PHE A 197 27.66 16.06 -19.73
C PHE A 197 28.90 15.53 -18.98
N ILE A 198 30.07 15.49 -19.63
CA ILE A 198 31.33 15.07 -19.01
C ILE A 198 31.67 15.97 -17.81
N LEU A 199 31.52 17.28 -17.95
CA LEU A 199 31.77 18.22 -16.86
C LEU A 199 30.82 18.00 -15.68
N MET A 200 29.52 17.80 -15.94
CA MET A 200 28.55 17.51 -14.88
C MET A 200 28.87 16.20 -14.15
N VAL A 201 29.23 15.13 -14.88
CA VAL A 201 29.72 13.87 -14.27
C VAL A 201 30.93 14.14 -13.38
N GLY A 202 31.88 14.95 -13.83
CA GLY A 202 33.06 15.34 -13.05
C GLY A 202 32.69 16.07 -11.76
N VAL A 203 31.76 17.02 -11.83
CA VAL A 203 31.24 17.75 -10.65
C VAL A 203 30.53 16.77 -9.70
N THR A 204 29.73 15.83 -10.21
CA THR A 204 29.09 14.80 -9.38
C THR A 204 30.13 13.91 -8.69
N GLY A 205 31.12 13.41 -9.43
CA GLY A 205 32.20 12.59 -8.88
C GLY A 205 32.97 13.32 -7.78
N PHE A 206 33.33 14.59 -8.01
CA PHE A 206 33.96 15.44 -7.01
C PHE A 206 33.08 15.64 -5.78
N SER A 207 31.78 15.83 -5.96
CA SER A 207 30.85 15.97 -4.83
C SER A 207 30.71 14.70 -3.99
N VAL A 208 30.71 13.52 -4.62
CA VAL A 208 30.71 12.23 -3.91
C VAL A 208 32.02 12.04 -3.13
N PHE A 209 33.16 12.36 -3.74
CA PHE A 209 34.46 12.34 -3.07
C PHE A 209 34.48 13.25 -1.84
N MET A 210 33.95 14.46 -1.96
CA MET A 210 33.83 15.40 -0.83
C MET A 210 32.90 14.85 0.26
N ALA A 211 31.77 14.24 -0.11
CA ALA A 211 30.83 13.65 0.85
C ALA A 211 31.48 12.51 1.66
N ILE A 212 32.26 11.65 1.02
CA ILE A 212 33.00 10.56 1.69
C ILE A 212 34.07 11.12 2.61
N THR A 213 34.90 12.05 2.10
CA THR A 213 36.04 12.58 2.85
C THR A 213 35.62 13.45 4.04
N TYR A 214 34.47 14.11 3.96
CA TYR A 214 33.97 14.99 5.01
C TYR A 214 33.05 14.25 6.00
N ASP A 215 32.65 13.02 5.66
CA ASP A 215 31.73 12.19 6.43
C ASP A 215 30.41 12.90 6.78
N ARG A 216 29.85 13.61 5.79
CA ARG A 216 28.63 14.43 5.94
C ARG A 216 27.56 13.99 4.96
N GLN A 217 26.44 13.54 5.51
CA GLN A 217 25.30 13.04 4.74
C GLN A 217 24.68 14.15 3.87
N GLU A 218 24.73 15.41 4.30
CA GLU A 218 24.18 16.55 3.56
C GLU A 218 24.87 16.74 2.21
N LEU A 219 26.19 16.52 2.16
CA LEU A 219 26.97 16.61 0.93
C LEU A 219 26.61 15.50 -0.05
N ALA A 220 26.33 14.29 0.45
CA ALA A 220 25.89 13.19 -0.38
C ALA A 220 24.49 13.45 -0.97
N VAL A 221 23.59 14.07 -0.21
CA VAL A 221 22.27 14.48 -0.71
C VAL A 221 22.41 15.53 -1.83
N LEU A 222 23.29 16.51 -1.67
CA LEU A 222 23.55 17.52 -2.70
C LEU A 222 24.18 16.91 -3.96
N ALA A 223 25.12 15.97 -3.79
CA ALA A 223 25.72 15.20 -4.88
C ALA A 223 24.65 14.41 -5.66
N LEU A 224 23.74 13.75 -4.96
CA LEU A 224 22.61 13.01 -5.53
C LEU A 224 21.69 13.92 -6.34
N LEU A 225 21.25 15.02 -5.75
CA LEU A 225 20.34 15.96 -6.41
C LEU A 225 20.96 16.53 -7.68
N GLY A 226 22.21 16.98 -7.61
CA GLY A 226 22.94 17.48 -8.78
C GLY A 226 23.18 16.39 -9.83
N GLY A 227 23.55 15.18 -9.42
CA GLY A 227 23.73 14.05 -10.32
C GLY A 227 22.44 13.70 -11.07
N PHE A 228 21.34 13.48 -10.36
CA PHE A 228 20.06 13.17 -11.01
C PHE A 228 19.48 14.33 -11.85
N ALA A 229 19.83 15.58 -11.52
CA ALA A 229 19.45 16.74 -12.34
C ALA A 229 20.30 16.87 -13.62
N SER A 230 21.52 16.33 -13.65
CA SER A 230 22.48 16.55 -14.75
C SER A 230 21.93 16.15 -16.12
N PRO A 231 21.31 14.98 -16.32
CA PRO A 231 20.76 14.62 -17.63
C PRO A 231 19.59 15.49 -18.06
N LEU A 232 18.82 16.02 -17.10
CA LEU A 232 17.72 16.94 -17.39
C LEU A 232 18.26 18.30 -17.86
N LEU A 233 19.35 18.77 -17.24
CA LEU A 233 20.02 20.03 -17.56
C LEU A 233 20.91 19.95 -18.82
N ALA A 234 21.30 18.75 -19.24
CA ALA A 234 22.10 18.52 -20.45
C ALA A 234 21.28 17.89 -21.58
N SER A 235 19.94 17.87 -21.47
CA SER A 235 19.06 17.25 -22.45
C SER A 235 18.87 18.16 -23.66
N SER A 236 19.17 17.67 -24.86
CA SER A 236 18.85 18.34 -26.12
C SER A 236 17.40 18.13 -26.58
N GLY A 237 16.55 17.48 -25.77
CA GLY A 237 15.16 17.16 -26.12
C GLY A 237 14.98 15.93 -27.03
N GLY A 238 16.08 15.31 -27.49
CA GLY A 238 16.05 14.10 -28.30
C GLY A 238 15.71 12.83 -27.50
N ASN A 239 15.23 11.78 -28.18
CA ASN A 239 14.88 10.48 -27.57
C ASN A 239 16.10 9.56 -27.37
N ASN A 240 17.17 10.06 -26.74
CA ASN A 240 18.38 9.25 -26.48
C ASN A 240 18.38 8.64 -25.07
N TYR A 241 17.40 7.78 -24.81
CA TYR A 241 17.21 7.15 -23.50
C TYR A 241 18.40 6.29 -23.05
N ARG A 242 19.18 5.74 -24.00
CA ARG A 242 20.33 4.88 -23.69
C ARG A 242 21.39 5.63 -22.89
N VAL A 243 21.74 6.85 -23.31
CA VAL A 243 22.72 7.68 -22.61
C VAL A 243 22.20 8.05 -21.22
N LEU A 244 20.93 8.44 -21.12
CA LEU A 244 20.27 8.76 -19.86
C LEU A 244 20.36 7.58 -18.86
N PHE A 245 19.98 6.38 -19.30
CA PHE A 245 19.93 5.22 -18.40
C PHE A 245 21.30 4.65 -18.07
N ILE A 246 22.28 4.68 -18.99
CA ILE A 246 23.68 4.34 -18.68
C ILE A 246 24.22 5.27 -17.60
N TYR A 247 23.95 6.57 -17.71
CA TYR A 247 24.37 7.55 -16.70
C TYR A 247 23.72 7.31 -15.35
N ILE A 248 22.40 7.14 -15.32
CA ILE A 248 21.67 6.85 -14.08
C ILE A 248 22.21 5.55 -13.46
N LEU A 249 22.57 4.55 -14.27
CA LEU A 249 23.14 3.31 -13.79
C LEU A 249 24.52 3.53 -13.15
N ILE A 250 25.41 4.27 -13.79
CA ILE A 250 26.73 4.63 -13.23
C ILE A 250 26.55 5.38 -11.91
N LEU A 251 25.64 6.36 -11.88
CA LEU A 251 25.32 7.11 -10.67
C LEU A 251 24.83 6.19 -9.55
N ASN A 252 23.88 5.31 -9.84
CA ASN A 252 23.33 4.34 -8.88
C ASN A 252 24.37 3.33 -8.40
N ILE A 253 25.30 2.89 -9.25
CA ILE A 253 26.44 2.06 -8.84
C ILE A 253 27.35 2.83 -7.87
N GLY A 254 27.64 4.10 -8.15
CA GLY A 254 28.38 4.97 -7.23
C GLY A 254 27.69 5.09 -5.87
N MET A 255 26.36 5.21 -5.86
CA MET A 255 25.56 5.25 -4.64
C MET A 255 25.49 3.90 -3.92
N LEU A 256 25.55 2.79 -4.65
CA LEU A 256 25.64 1.45 -4.06
C LEU A 256 26.98 1.27 -3.34
N ILE A 257 28.07 1.73 -3.94
CA ILE A 257 29.40 1.76 -3.31
C ILE A 257 29.36 2.62 -2.05
N LEU A 258 28.76 3.82 -2.11
CA LEU A 258 28.62 4.68 -0.95
C LEU A 258 27.78 4.02 0.16
N ALA A 259 26.65 3.42 -0.19
CA ALA A 259 25.77 2.70 0.73
C ALA A 259 26.42 1.43 1.33
N TYR A 260 27.38 0.83 0.63
CA TYR A 260 28.18 -0.30 1.13
C TYR A 260 29.11 0.10 2.28
N PHE A 261 29.67 1.32 2.22
CA PHE A 261 30.58 1.84 3.24
C PHE A 261 29.86 2.62 4.34
N LYS A 262 28.75 3.31 4.02
CA LYS A 262 28.03 4.20 4.94
C LYS A 262 26.53 3.87 4.96
N ASN A 263 25.94 3.73 6.15
CA ASN A 263 24.53 3.37 6.31
C ASN A 263 23.53 4.53 6.16
N TRP A 264 23.78 5.45 5.25
CA TRP A 264 22.91 6.62 5.11
C TRP A 264 21.63 6.23 4.37
N SER A 265 20.58 5.88 5.12
CA SER A 265 19.28 5.42 4.59
C SER A 265 18.65 6.40 3.60
N VAL A 266 18.87 7.70 3.80
CA VAL A 266 18.39 8.77 2.90
C VAL A 266 18.94 8.62 1.48
N ILE A 267 20.18 8.15 1.31
CA ILE A 267 20.78 7.93 -0.02
C ILE A 267 20.01 6.88 -0.79
N ARG A 268 19.67 5.77 -0.12
CA ARG A 268 18.90 4.67 -0.72
C ARG A 268 17.55 5.17 -1.21
N VAL A 269 16.85 5.95 -0.39
CA VAL A 269 15.52 6.48 -0.69
C VAL A 269 15.56 7.51 -1.83
N ILE A 270 16.43 8.52 -1.75
CA ILE A 270 16.51 9.57 -2.78
C ILE A 270 16.91 8.97 -4.14
N SER A 271 17.92 8.10 -4.16
CA SER A 271 18.38 7.47 -5.40
C SER A 271 17.28 6.62 -6.05
N TYR A 272 16.56 5.85 -5.22
CA TYR A 272 15.45 5.02 -5.68
C TYR A 272 14.33 5.88 -6.26
N LEU A 273 13.86 6.90 -5.51
CA LEU A 273 12.77 7.76 -5.95
C LEU A 273 13.13 8.53 -7.23
N ALA A 274 14.34 9.10 -7.31
CA ALA A 274 14.78 9.81 -8.50
C ALA A 274 14.85 8.89 -9.71
N THR A 275 15.37 7.67 -9.56
CA THR A 275 15.43 6.68 -10.65
C THR A 275 14.03 6.25 -11.09
N VAL A 276 13.12 5.98 -10.15
CA VAL A 276 11.72 5.63 -10.44
C VAL A 276 11.02 6.76 -11.19
N ILE A 277 11.15 8.00 -10.73
CA ILE A 277 10.54 9.17 -11.37
C ILE A 277 11.06 9.34 -12.80
N LEU A 278 12.38 9.27 -13.01
CA LEU A 278 12.97 9.43 -14.34
C LEU A 278 12.60 8.28 -15.28
N PHE A 279 12.64 7.03 -14.80
CA PHE A 279 12.27 5.87 -15.60
C PHE A 279 10.78 5.85 -15.93
N ALA A 280 9.90 6.09 -14.94
CA ALA A 280 8.46 6.14 -15.15
C ALA A 280 8.06 7.33 -16.04
N GLY A 281 8.68 8.49 -15.85
CA GLY A 281 8.47 9.66 -16.69
C GLY A 281 8.85 9.37 -18.14
N TRP A 282 9.98 8.71 -18.38
CA TRP A 282 10.35 8.25 -19.73
C TRP A 282 9.37 7.22 -20.29
N LEU A 283 8.98 6.22 -19.50
CA LEU A 283 8.05 5.17 -19.93
C LEU A 283 6.71 5.78 -20.38
N VAL A 284 6.12 6.65 -19.55
CA VAL A 284 4.84 7.30 -19.84
C VAL A 284 4.96 8.27 -21.02
N ALA A 285 6.00 9.09 -21.08
CA ALA A 285 6.11 10.15 -22.08
C ALA A 285 6.57 9.68 -23.46
N LYS A 286 7.28 8.53 -23.55
CA LYS A 286 7.98 8.11 -24.78
C LYS A 286 7.77 6.65 -25.19
N VAL A 287 7.13 5.82 -24.37
CA VAL A 287 6.97 4.38 -24.66
C VAL A 287 5.50 3.97 -24.66
N ILE A 288 4.70 4.47 -23.72
CA ILE A 288 3.28 4.13 -23.66
C ILE A 288 2.55 4.70 -24.87
N GLY A 289 1.90 3.82 -25.64
CA GLY A 289 1.15 4.18 -26.84
C GLY A 289 1.97 4.27 -28.12
N GLU A 290 3.30 4.10 -28.03
CA GLU A 290 4.20 4.09 -29.19
C GLU A 290 4.39 2.65 -29.68
N PRO A 291 3.94 2.26 -30.90
CA PRO A 291 3.96 0.86 -31.38
C PRO A 291 5.35 0.26 -31.60
N GLN A 292 6.38 1.10 -31.81
CA GLN A 292 7.78 0.69 -31.99
C GLN A 292 8.66 1.26 -30.88
N GLY A 293 8.12 1.28 -29.66
CA GLY A 293 8.86 1.70 -28.48
C GLY A 293 10.11 0.83 -28.22
N PRO A 294 11.15 1.36 -27.58
CA PRO A 294 12.37 0.62 -27.25
C PRO A 294 12.17 -0.36 -26.07
N TYR A 295 11.22 -1.30 -26.19
CA TYR A 295 10.75 -2.14 -25.09
C TYR A 295 11.84 -3.02 -24.48
N LEU A 296 12.64 -3.70 -25.31
CA LEU A 296 13.75 -4.54 -24.85
C LEU A 296 14.80 -3.72 -24.08
N GLY A 297 15.14 -2.54 -24.62
CA GLY A 297 16.07 -1.63 -23.95
C GLY A 297 15.53 -1.15 -22.61
N GLY A 298 14.26 -0.74 -22.56
CA GLY A 298 13.58 -0.37 -21.32
C GLY A 298 13.61 -1.51 -20.29
N PHE A 299 13.36 -2.75 -20.73
CA PHE A 299 13.34 -3.91 -19.85
C PHE A 299 14.72 -4.20 -19.25
N ILE A 300 15.77 -4.18 -20.07
CA ILE A 300 17.15 -4.41 -19.61
C ILE A 300 17.55 -3.36 -18.57
N PHE A 301 17.29 -2.07 -18.82
CA PHE A 301 17.62 -1.02 -17.85
C PHE A 301 16.78 -1.12 -16.58
N ALA A 302 15.49 -1.45 -16.67
CA ALA A 302 14.65 -1.70 -15.51
C ALA A 302 15.19 -2.84 -14.64
N MET A 303 15.68 -3.93 -15.27
CA MET A 303 16.31 -5.05 -14.59
C MET A 303 17.62 -4.64 -13.90
N LEU A 304 18.46 -3.85 -14.58
CA LEU A 304 19.71 -3.35 -14.01
C LEU A 304 19.45 -2.46 -12.78
N PHE A 305 18.49 -1.53 -12.88
CA PHE A 305 18.09 -0.70 -11.73
C PHE A 305 17.51 -1.54 -10.59
N TYR A 306 16.66 -2.52 -10.92
CA TYR A 306 16.12 -3.47 -9.93
C TYR A 306 17.23 -4.15 -9.14
N LEU A 307 18.23 -4.72 -9.83
CA LEU A 307 19.35 -5.41 -9.21
C LEU A 307 20.21 -4.49 -8.36
N VAL A 308 20.48 -3.26 -8.81
CA VAL A 308 21.26 -2.27 -8.05
C VAL A 308 20.54 -1.88 -6.76
N PHE A 309 19.24 -1.56 -6.81
CA PHE A 309 18.48 -1.20 -5.60
C PHE A 309 18.23 -2.38 -4.67
N PHE A 310 18.06 -3.58 -5.23
CA PHE A 310 18.01 -4.81 -4.46
C PHE A 310 19.31 -5.02 -3.68
N ALA A 311 20.47 -4.94 -4.36
CA ALA A 311 21.78 -5.04 -3.74
C ALA A 311 22.00 -3.94 -2.70
N MET A 312 21.63 -2.69 -3.00
CA MET A 312 21.80 -1.54 -2.11
C MET A 312 21.04 -1.71 -0.79
N THR A 313 19.91 -2.42 -0.80
CA THR A 313 19.09 -2.67 0.39
C THR A 313 19.58 -3.88 1.18
N VAL A 314 20.09 -4.90 0.50
CA VAL A 314 20.44 -6.20 1.10
C VAL A 314 21.89 -6.25 1.57
N VAL A 315 22.85 -5.77 0.78
CA VAL A 315 24.28 -5.99 1.02
C VAL A 315 24.76 -5.38 2.34
N TYR A 316 24.35 -4.15 2.66
CA TYR A 316 24.76 -3.49 3.91
C TYR A 316 24.27 -4.27 5.15
N ASN A 317 23.00 -4.67 5.15
CA ASN A 317 22.37 -5.36 6.28
C ASN A 317 22.93 -6.78 6.46
N LEU A 318 23.22 -7.48 5.37
CA LEU A 318 23.88 -8.79 5.42
C LEU A 318 25.30 -8.70 5.97
N LYS A 319 26.09 -7.73 5.49
CA LYS A 319 27.48 -7.56 5.92
C LYS A 319 27.58 -7.24 7.41
N GLN A 320 26.70 -6.37 7.91
CA GLN A 320 26.74 -5.90 9.30
C GLN A 320 25.87 -6.71 10.26
N GLN A 321 25.23 -7.78 9.78
CA GLN A 321 24.31 -8.62 10.55
C GLN A 321 23.19 -7.82 11.26
N GLN A 322 22.72 -6.75 10.62
CA GLN A 322 21.67 -5.88 11.15
C GLN A 322 20.29 -6.31 10.67
N SER A 323 19.26 -6.07 11.49
CA SER A 323 17.87 -6.28 11.11
C SER A 323 17.41 -5.19 10.14
N PHE A 324 16.52 -5.57 9.21
CA PHE A 324 15.99 -4.64 8.22
C PHE A 324 14.96 -3.70 8.85
N THR A 325 15.17 -2.40 8.63
CA THR A 325 14.22 -1.35 9.00
C THR A 325 12.96 -1.41 8.13
N LEU A 326 11.87 -0.78 8.60
CA LEU A 326 10.62 -0.70 7.82
C LEU A 326 10.83 -0.02 6.45
N LEU A 327 11.66 1.03 6.41
CA LEU A 327 11.96 1.73 5.17
C LEU A 327 12.65 0.82 4.15
N GLU A 328 13.59 -0.02 4.59
CA GLU A 328 14.30 -0.96 3.70
C GLU A 328 13.39 -2.07 3.18
N ILE A 329 12.53 -2.59 4.04
CA ILE A 329 11.52 -3.57 3.64
C ILE A 329 10.57 -2.96 2.60
N GLY A 330 10.08 -1.74 2.87
CA GLY A 330 9.22 -1.01 1.95
C GLY A 330 9.90 -0.74 0.60
N LEU A 331 11.19 -0.37 0.62
CA LEU A 331 11.96 -0.10 -0.58
C LEU A 331 12.20 -1.37 -1.40
N LEU A 332 12.56 -2.49 -0.77
CA LEU A 332 12.78 -3.77 -1.46
C LEU A 332 11.52 -4.27 -2.15
N LEU A 333 10.40 -4.24 -1.44
CA LEU A 333 9.11 -4.65 -1.97
C LEU A 333 8.60 -3.67 -3.05
N SER A 334 8.75 -2.36 -2.85
CA SER A 334 8.39 -1.35 -3.86
C SER A 334 9.23 -1.51 -5.13
N ASN A 335 10.54 -1.75 -5.00
CA ASN A 335 11.45 -1.99 -6.12
C ASN A 335 11.04 -3.24 -6.90
N THR A 336 10.68 -4.32 -6.19
CA THR A 336 10.17 -5.55 -6.81
C THR A 336 8.86 -5.31 -7.54
N ALA A 337 7.90 -4.60 -6.93
CA ALA A 337 6.63 -4.28 -7.54
C ALA A 337 6.80 -3.37 -8.77
N PHE A 338 7.61 -2.32 -8.67
CA PHE A 338 7.87 -1.40 -9.77
C PHE A 338 8.52 -2.09 -10.97
N PHE A 339 9.57 -2.87 -10.74
CA PHE A 339 10.22 -3.65 -11.80
C PHE A 339 9.25 -4.67 -12.40
N TYR A 340 8.48 -5.37 -11.57
CA TYR A 340 7.53 -6.36 -12.05
C TYR A 340 6.45 -5.73 -12.94
N LEU A 341 5.85 -4.60 -12.53
CA LEU A 341 4.83 -3.90 -13.32
C LEU A 341 5.38 -3.34 -14.64
N CYS A 342 6.54 -2.69 -14.60
CA CYS A 342 7.19 -2.21 -15.82
C CYS A 342 7.59 -3.37 -16.73
N GLY A 343 8.10 -4.46 -16.16
CA GLY A 343 8.48 -5.66 -16.88
C GLY A 343 7.31 -6.35 -17.56
N LEU A 344 6.16 -6.47 -16.88
CA LEU A 344 4.93 -6.97 -17.48
C LEU A 344 4.51 -6.13 -18.68
N TYR A 345 4.47 -4.81 -18.54
CA TYR A 345 4.10 -3.91 -19.64
C TYR A 345 5.07 -4.03 -20.83
N LEU A 346 6.38 -3.93 -20.57
CA LEU A 346 7.40 -3.92 -21.62
C LEU A 346 7.47 -5.26 -22.37
N LEU A 347 7.35 -6.39 -21.67
CA LEU A 347 7.35 -7.71 -22.30
C LEU A 347 6.05 -8.01 -23.05
N ASP A 348 4.92 -7.50 -22.55
CA ASP A 348 3.63 -7.60 -23.25
C ASP A 348 3.69 -6.88 -24.61
N GLN A 349 4.21 -5.65 -24.64
CA GLN A 349 4.40 -4.91 -25.89
C GLN A 349 5.45 -5.54 -26.82
N LEU A 350 6.52 -6.13 -26.26
CA LEU A 350 7.59 -6.73 -27.06
C LEU A 350 7.16 -8.05 -27.74
N ALA A 351 6.38 -8.87 -27.06
CA ALA A 351 6.13 -10.25 -27.48
C ALA A 351 4.67 -10.70 -27.28
N SER A 352 3.70 -9.77 -27.23
CA SER A 352 2.27 -10.08 -27.11
C SER A 352 1.96 -11.08 -25.99
N GLY A 353 2.64 -10.93 -24.85
CA GLY A 353 2.41 -11.76 -23.66
C GLY A 353 3.18 -13.08 -23.59
N THR A 354 3.93 -13.50 -24.62
CA THR A 354 4.63 -14.81 -24.65
C THR A 354 5.56 -15.04 -23.47
N TYR A 355 6.25 -14.00 -23.00
CA TYR A 355 7.28 -14.12 -21.97
C TYR A 355 6.80 -13.78 -20.55
N LEU A 356 5.52 -13.43 -20.34
CA LEU A 356 5.02 -12.99 -19.03
C LEU A 356 5.06 -14.09 -17.97
N GLY A 357 4.72 -15.33 -18.36
CA GLY A 357 4.80 -16.51 -17.49
C GLY A 357 6.24 -16.81 -17.06
N LEU A 358 7.14 -16.89 -18.04
CA LEU A 358 8.57 -17.12 -17.80
C LEU A 358 9.19 -16.02 -16.93
N PHE A 359 8.90 -14.75 -17.22
CA PHE A 359 9.38 -13.61 -16.43
C PHE A 359 8.96 -13.71 -14.96
N SER A 360 7.68 -14.02 -14.72
CA SER A 360 7.14 -14.21 -13.37
C SER A 360 7.80 -15.40 -12.65
N ALA A 361 8.07 -16.50 -13.37
CA ALA A 361 8.77 -17.66 -12.83
C ALA A 361 10.22 -17.33 -12.44
N VAL A 362 10.95 -16.58 -13.29
CA VAL A 362 12.31 -16.11 -12.99
C VAL A 362 12.32 -15.21 -11.76
N MET A 363 11.34 -14.30 -11.63
CA MET A 363 11.21 -13.45 -10.45
C MET A 363 10.87 -14.24 -9.18
N ALA A 364 10.01 -15.26 -9.29
CA ALA A 364 9.71 -16.18 -8.18
C ALA A 364 10.95 -16.97 -7.76
N PHE A 365 11.70 -17.49 -8.72
CA PHE A 365 12.96 -18.21 -8.48
C PHE A 365 14.00 -17.31 -7.80
N PHE A 366 14.18 -16.09 -8.30
CA PHE A 366 15.08 -15.11 -7.69
C PHE A 366 14.72 -14.84 -6.22
N ASN A 367 13.44 -14.58 -5.92
CA ASN A 367 12.97 -14.41 -4.54
C ASN A 367 13.22 -15.66 -3.68
N GLY A 368 13.02 -16.86 -4.24
CA GLY A 368 13.29 -18.13 -3.57
C GLY A 368 14.76 -18.31 -3.20
N VAL A 369 15.68 -18.01 -4.12
CA VAL A 369 17.13 -18.05 -3.87
C VAL A 369 17.52 -17.09 -2.76
N VAL A 370 16.98 -15.87 -2.77
CA VAL A 370 17.23 -14.87 -1.72
C VAL A 370 16.74 -15.39 -0.36
N VAL A 371 15.53 -15.92 -0.27
CA VAL A 371 14.99 -16.48 0.98
C VAL A 371 15.85 -17.64 1.49
N TRP A 372 16.33 -18.49 0.59
CA TRP A 372 17.21 -19.61 0.93
C TRP A 372 18.56 -19.13 1.48
N GLN A 373 19.18 -18.11 0.87
CA GLN A 373 20.40 -17.48 1.39
C GLN A 373 20.16 -16.83 2.75
N LEU A 374 19.04 -16.12 2.93
CA LEU A 374 18.68 -15.47 4.20
C LEU A 374 18.39 -16.49 5.32
N LYS A 375 17.96 -17.71 4.98
CA LYS A 375 17.71 -18.78 5.98
C LYS A 375 19.01 -19.24 6.65
N GLN A 376 20.14 -19.14 5.96
CA GLN A 376 21.45 -19.54 6.49
C GLN A 376 22.00 -18.53 7.52
N SER A 377 21.45 -17.31 7.56
CA SER A 377 21.84 -16.29 8.54
C SER A 377 20.91 -16.30 9.75
N THR A 378 21.48 -16.46 10.95
CA THR A 378 20.76 -16.47 12.23
C THR A 378 20.31 -15.09 12.69
N THR A 379 20.82 -14.01 12.08
CA THR A 379 20.56 -12.62 12.47
C THR A 379 19.42 -11.96 11.68
N VAL A 380 18.90 -12.62 10.64
CA VAL A 380 17.86 -12.06 9.78
C VAL A 380 16.47 -12.22 10.40
N ASP A 381 15.75 -11.09 10.51
CA ASP A 381 14.37 -11.01 10.98
C ASP A 381 13.50 -12.07 10.26
N PRO A 382 12.91 -13.05 10.98
CA PRO A 382 11.99 -14.02 10.42
C PRO A 382 10.88 -13.38 9.57
N LYS A 383 10.44 -12.17 9.90
CA LYS A 383 9.39 -11.43 9.16
C LYS A 383 9.80 -11.16 7.71
N LEU A 384 11.06 -10.80 7.44
CA LEU A 384 11.54 -10.55 6.08
C LEU A 384 11.52 -11.82 5.22
N ARG A 385 11.88 -12.97 5.81
CA ARG A 385 11.85 -14.27 5.12
C ARG A 385 10.42 -14.65 4.71
N TYR A 386 9.44 -14.44 5.59
CA TYR A 386 8.03 -14.69 5.26
C TYR A 386 7.51 -13.73 4.19
N LEU A 387 7.95 -12.48 4.22
CA LEU A 387 7.56 -11.44 3.28
C LEU A 387 8.01 -11.79 1.86
N LEU A 388 9.32 -12.04 1.69
CA LEU A 388 9.92 -12.42 0.43
C LEU A 388 9.41 -13.78 -0.06
N GLY A 389 9.22 -14.73 0.86
CA GLY A 389 8.62 -16.03 0.53
C GLY A 389 7.19 -15.89 0.03
N GLY A 390 6.38 -15.03 0.65
CA GLY A 390 5.03 -14.70 0.20
C GLY A 390 5.03 -14.07 -1.18
N THR A 391 5.91 -13.11 -1.44
CA THR A 391 6.10 -12.50 -2.77
C THR A 391 6.50 -13.55 -3.81
N GLY A 392 7.41 -14.48 -3.47
CA GLY A 392 7.81 -15.57 -4.36
C GLY A 392 6.65 -16.52 -4.71
N ILE A 393 5.84 -16.93 -3.72
CA ILE A 393 4.66 -17.79 -3.93
C ILE A 393 3.64 -17.10 -4.84
N LEU A 394 3.41 -15.81 -4.62
CA LEU A 394 2.52 -14.99 -5.42
C LEU A 394 3.01 -14.83 -6.88
N LEU A 395 4.31 -14.62 -7.08
CA LEU A 395 4.91 -14.55 -8.41
C LEU A 395 4.84 -15.91 -9.14
N LEU A 396 4.99 -17.02 -8.41
CA LEU A 396 4.80 -18.36 -8.95
C LEU A 396 3.35 -18.60 -9.38
N TYR A 397 2.38 -18.09 -8.61
CA TYR A 397 0.98 -18.11 -9.00
C TYR A 397 0.75 -17.36 -10.32
N LEU A 398 1.29 -16.15 -10.42
CA LEU A 398 1.17 -15.34 -11.63
C LEU A 398 1.88 -15.96 -12.83
N ALA A 399 3.00 -16.66 -12.63
CA ALA A 399 3.71 -17.34 -13.70
C ALA A 399 2.84 -18.36 -14.44
N ILE A 400 2.20 -19.25 -13.68
CA ILE A 400 1.32 -20.27 -14.27
C ILE A 400 0.05 -19.62 -14.81
N LEU A 401 -0.51 -18.62 -14.13
CA LEU A 401 -1.69 -17.89 -14.59
C LEU A 401 -1.46 -17.26 -15.98
N PHE A 402 -0.32 -16.57 -16.17
CA PHE A 402 0.03 -15.96 -17.45
C PHE A 402 0.30 -17.01 -18.53
N GLU A 403 1.03 -18.08 -18.21
CA GLU A 403 1.29 -19.16 -19.17
C GLU A 403 -0.02 -19.82 -19.65
N LEU A 404 -0.95 -20.15 -18.73
CA LEU A 404 -2.26 -20.70 -19.07
C LEU A 404 -3.06 -19.74 -19.96
N THR A 405 -3.06 -18.45 -19.61
CA THR A 405 -3.78 -17.41 -20.34
C THR A 405 -3.24 -17.25 -21.76
N TYR A 406 -1.91 -17.29 -21.92
CA TYR A 406 -1.23 -17.21 -23.21
C TYR A 406 -1.52 -18.43 -24.07
N ARG A 407 -1.32 -19.64 -23.54
CA ARG A 407 -1.51 -20.92 -24.27
C ARG A 407 -2.94 -21.14 -24.74
N LEU A 408 -3.92 -20.69 -23.95
CA LEU A 408 -5.34 -20.79 -24.27
C LEU A 408 -5.89 -19.51 -24.93
N GLY A 409 -5.00 -18.59 -25.32
CA GLY A 409 -5.35 -17.37 -26.06
C GLY A 409 -5.82 -17.71 -27.47
N SER A 410 -7.10 -17.50 -27.76
CA SER A 410 -7.68 -17.66 -29.09
C SER A 410 -8.83 -16.67 -29.30
N THR A 411 -9.09 -16.31 -30.56
CA THR A 411 -10.25 -15.52 -30.98
C THR A 411 -11.53 -16.34 -31.03
N ASN A 412 -11.44 -17.67 -31.01
CA ASN A 412 -12.59 -18.56 -30.97
C ASN A 412 -13.30 -18.46 -29.61
N THR A 413 -14.63 -18.25 -29.63
CA THR A 413 -15.50 -18.18 -28.45
C THR A 413 -15.37 -19.41 -27.54
N GLU A 414 -15.34 -20.62 -28.09
CA GLU A 414 -15.23 -21.84 -27.27
C GLU A 414 -13.89 -21.89 -26.51
N MET A 415 -12.80 -21.57 -27.19
CA MET A 415 -11.47 -21.53 -26.57
C MET A 415 -11.37 -20.42 -25.52
N ARG A 416 -12.09 -19.31 -25.73
CA ARG A 416 -12.20 -18.25 -24.74
C ARG A 416 -12.90 -18.73 -23.46
N GLU A 417 -14.01 -19.44 -23.58
CA GLU A 417 -14.74 -20.02 -22.45
C GLU A 417 -13.85 -21.05 -21.70
N ILE A 418 -13.21 -21.97 -22.43
CA ILE A 418 -12.28 -22.97 -21.87
C ILE A 418 -11.17 -22.28 -21.07
N LYS A 419 -10.54 -21.24 -21.64
CA LYS A 419 -9.47 -20.49 -20.97
C LYS A 419 -9.91 -20.01 -19.58
N TYR A 420 -11.07 -19.38 -19.49
CA TYR A 420 -11.53 -18.79 -18.24
C TYR A 420 -11.88 -19.84 -17.19
N LEU A 421 -12.46 -20.97 -17.60
CA LEU A 421 -12.78 -22.07 -16.69
C LEU A 421 -11.52 -22.77 -16.19
N VAL A 422 -10.53 -22.99 -17.06
CA VAL A 422 -9.23 -23.54 -16.66
C VAL A 422 -8.51 -22.59 -15.70
N VAL A 423 -8.52 -21.28 -15.96
CA VAL A 423 -7.94 -20.26 -15.07
C VAL A 423 -8.65 -20.23 -13.71
N ALA A 424 -9.98 -20.34 -13.68
CA ALA A 424 -10.74 -20.40 -12.44
C ALA A 424 -10.41 -21.66 -11.63
N SER A 425 -10.37 -22.83 -12.28
CA SER A 425 -9.96 -24.08 -11.65
C SER A 425 -8.54 -24.00 -11.10
N TYR A 426 -7.60 -23.40 -11.85
CA TYR A 426 -6.25 -23.15 -11.36
C TYR A 426 -6.24 -22.26 -10.10
N HIS A 427 -7.01 -21.17 -10.09
CA HIS A 427 -7.13 -20.29 -8.92
C HIS A 427 -7.68 -21.02 -7.69
N TYR A 428 -8.76 -21.79 -7.83
CA TYR A 428 -9.35 -22.53 -6.70
C TYR A 428 -8.43 -23.64 -6.21
N LEU A 429 -7.75 -24.35 -7.11
CA LEU A 429 -6.73 -25.34 -6.74
C LEU A 429 -5.60 -24.68 -5.95
N PHE A 430 -5.07 -23.56 -6.42
CA PHE A 430 -4.01 -22.83 -5.75
C PHE A 430 -4.42 -22.34 -4.36
N ALA A 431 -5.61 -21.75 -4.25
CA ALA A 431 -6.19 -21.32 -2.97
C ALA A 431 -6.36 -22.50 -2.00
N LEU A 432 -6.81 -23.65 -2.51
CA LEU A 432 -6.99 -24.87 -1.72
C LEU A 432 -5.66 -25.38 -1.17
N LEU A 433 -4.62 -25.43 -2.01
CA LEU A 433 -3.28 -25.83 -1.60
C LEU A 433 -2.71 -24.89 -0.53
N ILE A 434 -2.93 -23.58 -0.65
CA ILE A 434 -2.54 -22.61 0.39
C ILE A 434 -3.25 -22.91 1.72
N ILE A 435 -4.58 -23.06 1.72
CA ILE A 435 -5.35 -23.30 2.95
C ILE A 435 -4.93 -24.62 3.62
N ARG A 436 -4.63 -25.65 2.81
CA ARG A 436 -4.32 -27.01 3.26
C ARG A 436 -2.89 -27.21 3.76
N PHE A 437 -1.91 -26.58 3.11
CA PHE A 437 -0.49 -26.88 3.32
C PHE A 437 0.32 -25.74 3.95
N LEU A 438 -0.12 -24.48 3.83
CA LEU A 438 0.65 -23.37 4.40
C LEU A 438 0.53 -23.40 5.95
N PRO A 439 1.62 -23.22 6.72
CA PRO A 439 1.57 -23.35 8.19
C PRO A 439 0.56 -22.40 8.83
N THR A 440 -0.17 -22.89 9.85
CA THR A 440 -1.20 -22.10 10.55
C THR A 440 -0.64 -20.82 11.15
N THR A 441 0.60 -20.81 11.64
CA THR A 441 1.32 -19.64 12.17
C THR A 441 1.47 -18.49 11.17
N VAL A 442 1.61 -18.80 9.88
CA VAL A 442 1.68 -17.79 8.80
C VAL A 442 0.28 -17.29 8.46
N GLN A 443 -0.72 -18.17 8.54
CA GLN A 443 -2.11 -17.88 8.17
C GLN A 443 -2.94 -17.18 9.26
N THR A 444 -2.57 -17.27 10.54
CA THR A 444 -3.35 -16.73 11.68
C THR A 444 -3.18 -15.24 11.96
N ARG A 445 -2.20 -14.56 11.34
CA ARG A 445 -1.90 -13.15 11.65
C ARG A 445 -2.77 -12.11 10.94
N TRP A 446 -3.59 -12.51 9.96
CA TRP A 446 -4.51 -11.62 9.22
C TRP A 446 -5.78 -12.39 8.83
N PRO A 447 -6.91 -11.72 8.47
CA PRO A 447 -8.03 -12.38 7.81
C PRO A 447 -7.69 -12.93 6.40
N PHE A 448 -6.47 -13.43 6.18
CA PHE A 448 -5.97 -13.90 4.91
C PHE A 448 -6.83 -15.03 4.36
N ARG A 449 -7.25 -15.96 5.21
CA ARG A 449 -8.15 -17.06 4.81
C ARG A 449 -9.54 -16.54 4.47
N GLU A 450 -10.10 -15.63 5.27
CA GLU A 450 -11.39 -14.99 5.01
C GLU A 450 -11.38 -14.27 3.66
N VAL A 451 -10.32 -13.50 3.38
CA VAL A 451 -10.16 -12.77 2.13
C VAL A 451 -9.97 -13.74 0.96
N LEU A 452 -9.16 -14.80 1.11
CA LEU A 452 -8.96 -15.79 0.07
C LEU A 452 -10.26 -16.57 -0.26
N LEU A 453 -11.00 -16.99 0.78
CA LEU A 453 -12.29 -17.68 0.63
C LEU A 453 -13.34 -16.75 0.02
N GLY A 454 -13.46 -15.53 0.54
CA GLY A 454 -14.40 -14.51 0.04
C GLY A 454 -14.10 -14.10 -1.40
N PHE A 455 -12.82 -13.92 -1.74
CA PHE A 455 -12.38 -13.65 -3.10
C PHE A 455 -12.69 -14.80 -4.05
N SER A 456 -12.44 -16.04 -3.63
CA SER A 456 -12.75 -17.23 -4.44
C SER A 456 -14.24 -17.38 -4.68
N LEU A 457 -15.07 -17.08 -3.68
CA LEU A 457 -16.52 -17.08 -3.83
C LEU A 457 -16.99 -15.93 -4.75
N ALA A 458 -16.44 -14.73 -4.59
CA ALA A 458 -16.79 -13.58 -5.41
C ALA A 458 -16.36 -13.77 -6.88
N SER A 459 -15.18 -14.34 -7.13
CA SER A 459 -14.71 -14.63 -8.49
C SER A 459 -15.60 -15.69 -9.17
N TYR A 460 -16.11 -16.66 -8.42
CA TYR A 460 -17.10 -17.59 -8.95
C TYR A 460 -18.38 -16.86 -9.40
N VAL A 461 -18.96 -16.05 -8.52
CA VAL A 461 -20.23 -15.34 -8.77
C VAL A 461 -20.09 -14.33 -9.91
N LEU A 462 -19.03 -13.52 -9.89
CA LEU A 462 -18.90 -12.36 -10.78
C LEU A 462 -18.22 -12.69 -12.12
N LEU A 463 -17.34 -13.70 -12.15
CA LEU A 463 -16.50 -13.98 -13.32
C LEU A 463 -16.80 -15.35 -13.92
N VAL A 464 -16.87 -16.41 -13.11
CA VAL A 464 -17.06 -17.77 -13.63
C VAL A 464 -18.50 -17.99 -14.09
N GLN A 465 -19.48 -17.60 -13.28
CA GLN A 465 -20.89 -17.91 -13.55
C GLN A 465 -21.39 -17.33 -14.90
N PRO A 466 -21.10 -16.07 -15.28
CA PRO A 466 -21.50 -15.56 -16.59
C PRO A 466 -20.92 -16.36 -17.75
N ILE A 467 -19.70 -16.88 -17.60
CA ILE A 467 -19.01 -17.67 -18.61
C ILE A 467 -19.62 -19.07 -18.71
N VAL A 468 -20.03 -19.67 -17.59
CA VAL A 468 -20.78 -20.93 -17.60
C VAL A 468 -22.14 -20.77 -18.27
N GLN A 469 -22.83 -19.65 -18.03
CA GLN A 469 -24.07 -19.33 -18.74
C GLN A 469 -23.84 -19.16 -20.24
N GLU A 470 -22.78 -18.45 -20.65
CA GLU A 470 -22.40 -18.30 -22.05
C GLU A 470 -22.13 -19.67 -22.69
N ALA A 471 -21.26 -20.48 -22.08
CA ALA A 471 -20.94 -21.83 -22.55
C ALA A 471 -22.17 -22.74 -22.71
N ARG A 472 -23.09 -22.72 -21.72
CA ARG A 472 -24.36 -23.45 -21.82
C ARG A 472 -25.20 -22.94 -22.99
N ASN A 473 -25.32 -21.62 -23.15
CA ASN A 473 -26.15 -21.03 -24.18
C ASN A 473 -25.57 -21.27 -25.58
N THR A 474 -24.24 -21.21 -25.74
CA THR A 474 -23.51 -21.57 -26.96
C THR A 474 -23.81 -23.02 -27.38
N TYR A 475 -23.86 -23.94 -26.41
CA TYR A 475 -24.25 -25.33 -26.68
C TYR A 475 -25.73 -25.49 -27.07
N LEU A 476 -26.65 -24.80 -26.39
CA LEU A 476 -28.10 -24.96 -26.59
C LEU A 476 -28.65 -24.20 -27.81
N LEU A 477 -28.10 -23.04 -28.15
CA LEU A 477 -28.64 -22.15 -29.18
C LEU A 477 -27.90 -22.30 -30.53
N PRO A 478 -28.60 -22.21 -31.68
CA PRO A 478 -27.96 -22.21 -33.00
C PRO A 478 -26.95 -21.05 -33.16
N PRO A 479 -25.79 -21.27 -33.82
CA PRO A 479 -25.42 -22.43 -34.65
C PRO A 479 -25.03 -23.70 -33.87
N GLY A 480 -24.93 -23.64 -32.55
CA GLY A 480 -24.51 -24.73 -31.68
C GLY A 480 -22.98 -24.81 -31.56
N GLY A 481 -22.49 -25.03 -30.34
CA GLY A 481 -21.08 -25.27 -30.03
C GLY A 481 -20.87 -26.56 -29.24
N SER A 482 -19.63 -26.82 -28.85
CA SER A 482 -19.24 -27.97 -28.04
C SER A 482 -19.80 -27.86 -26.61
N ILE A 483 -20.18 -28.99 -26.01
CA ILE A 483 -20.53 -29.07 -24.59
C ILE A 483 -19.29 -29.01 -23.67
N LEU A 484 -18.08 -29.14 -24.23
CA LEU A 484 -16.85 -29.23 -23.47
C LEU A 484 -16.62 -28.06 -22.50
N PRO A 485 -16.75 -26.77 -22.91
CA PRO A 485 -16.56 -25.65 -22.00
C PRO A 485 -17.57 -25.74 -20.85
N PHE A 486 -18.82 -26.10 -21.14
CA PHE A 486 -19.78 -26.38 -20.08
C PHE A 486 -19.27 -27.50 -19.16
N VAL A 487 -18.97 -28.71 -19.62
CA VAL A 487 -18.52 -29.80 -18.71
C VAL A 487 -17.32 -29.42 -17.84
N LEU A 488 -16.38 -28.62 -18.37
CA LEU A 488 -15.19 -28.19 -17.62
C LEU A 488 -15.53 -27.32 -16.39
N HIS A 489 -16.66 -26.62 -16.35
CA HIS A 489 -17.01 -25.79 -15.19
C HIS A 489 -17.17 -26.60 -13.90
N TYR A 490 -17.57 -27.88 -14.00
CA TYR A 490 -17.70 -28.75 -12.82
C TYR A 490 -16.36 -28.94 -12.10
N SER A 491 -15.23 -28.89 -12.82
CA SER A 491 -13.91 -28.91 -12.16
C SER A 491 -13.73 -27.70 -11.24
N ALA A 492 -14.16 -26.52 -11.67
CA ALA A 492 -14.10 -25.28 -10.90
C ALA A 492 -15.06 -25.34 -9.70
N VAL A 493 -16.29 -25.83 -9.89
CA VAL A 493 -17.30 -26.00 -8.82
C VAL A 493 -16.81 -26.97 -7.74
N ILE A 494 -16.29 -28.13 -8.13
CA ILE A 494 -15.76 -29.14 -7.19
C ILE A 494 -14.61 -28.54 -6.38
N LEU A 495 -13.66 -27.87 -7.02
CA LEU A 495 -12.54 -27.23 -6.33
C LEU A 495 -13.00 -26.11 -5.39
N LEU A 496 -14.00 -25.33 -5.77
CA LEU A 496 -14.60 -24.31 -4.89
C LEU A 496 -15.29 -24.94 -3.67
N ILE A 497 -16.06 -26.01 -3.85
CA ILE A 497 -16.70 -26.74 -2.74
C ILE A 497 -15.64 -27.31 -1.79
N LEU A 498 -14.60 -27.95 -2.32
CA LEU A 498 -13.48 -28.46 -1.52
C LEU A 498 -12.78 -27.33 -0.76
N LEU A 499 -12.53 -26.19 -1.42
CA LEU A 499 -11.94 -25.00 -0.81
C LEU A 499 -12.78 -24.50 0.37
N LEU A 500 -14.09 -24.34 0.19
CA LEU A 500 -15.01 -23.93 1.25
C LEU A 500 -15.08 -24.95 2.39
N TYR A 501 -15.06 -26.25 2.06
CA TYR A 501 -15.05 -27.34 3.04
C TYR A 501 -13.78 -27.35 3.90
N TYR A 502 -12.59 -27.26 3.30
CA TYR A 502 -11.34 -27.16 4.04
C TYR A 502 -11.22 -25.84 4.80
N GLY A 503 -11.79 -24.75 4.28
CA GLY A 503 -12.00 -23.52 5.01
C GLY A 503 -12.81 -23.77 6.29
N PHE A 504 -13.97 -24.42 6.18
CA PHE A 504 -14.81 -24.75 7.32
C PHE A 504 -14.11 -25.61 8.38
N ILE A 505 -13.42 -26.70 7.97
CA ILE A 505 -12.64 -27.54 8.87
C ILE A 505 -11.63 -26.71 9.65
N TYR A 506 -10.87 -25.85 8.96
CA TYR A 506 -9.88 -25.02 9.61
C TYR A 506 -10.49 -24.10 10.68
N TYR A 507 -11.62 -23.43 10.39
CA TYR A 507 -12.28 -22.56 11.37
C TYR A 507 -12.81 -23.35 12.56
N ARG A 508 -13.34 -24.55 12.29
CA ARG A 508 -13.84 -25.45 13.34
C ARG A 508 -12.70 -25.83 14.28
N ASP A 509 -11.57 -26.24 13.74
CA ASP A 509 -10.44 -26.73 14.52
C ASP A 509 -9.69 -25.59 15.23
N THR A 510 -9.66 -24.38 14.66
CA THR A 510 -8.93 -23.23 15.21
C THR A 510 -9.74 -22.41 16.22
N PHE A 511 -11.02 -22.13 15.94
CA PHE A 511 -11.84 -21.23 16.76
C PHE A 511 -12.98 -21.96 17.49
N GLY A 512 -13.29 -23.20 17.11
CA GLY A 512 -14.44 -23.93 17.63
C GLY A 512 -15.76 -23.55 16.95
N LEU A 513 -16.74 -24.46 17.04
CA LEU A 513 -18.04 -24.37 16.38
C LEU A 513 -18.92 -23.20 16.86
N HIS A 514 -18.72 -22.72 18.09
CA HIS A 514 -19.55 -21.67 18.70
C HIS A 514 -18.91 -20.28 18.68
N SER A 515 -17.79 -20.11 17.98
CA SER A 515 -17.09 -18.82 17.90
C SER A 515 -17.83 -17.80 17.03
N LYS A 516 -17.67 -16.50 17.35
CA LYS A 516 -18.20 -15.40 16.51
C LYS A 516 -17.71 -15.48 15.06
N LYS A 517 -16.45 -15.89 14.85
CA LYS A 517 -15.88 -16.07 13.50
C LYS A 517 -16.52 -17.24 12.74
N MET A 518 -16.77 -18.36 13.41
CA MET A 518 -17.49 -19.49 12.81
C MET A 518 -18.92 -19.09 12.41
N ASN A 519 -19.60 -18.28 13.22
CA ASN A 519 -20.94 -17.79 12.88
C ASN A 519 -20.96 -16.98 11.57
N GLY A 520 -19.98 -16.09 11.38
CA GLY A 520 -19.83 -15.36 10.11
C GLY A 520 -19.61 -16.31 8.92
N LEU A 521 -18.72 -17.30 9.07
CA LEU A 521 -18.45 -18.29 8.03
C LEU A 521 -19.68 -19.14 7.68
N LEU A 522 -20.47 -19.56 8.68
CA LEU A 522 -21.69 -20.33 8.48
C LEU A 522 -22.73 -19.55 7.67
N TRP A 523 -22.91 -18.25 7.94
CA TRP A 523 -23.80 -17.40 7.13
C TRP A 523 -23.37 -17.35 5.67
N VAL A 524 -22.09 -17.07 5.43
CA VAL A 524 -21.52 -17.03 4.08
C VAL A 524 -21.63 -18.40 3.40
N GLY A 525 -21.36 -19.49 4.12
CA GLY A 525 -21.48 -20.85 3.62
C GLY A 525 -22.90 -21.23 3.23
N CYS A 526 -23.90 -20.85 4.02
CA CYS A 526 -25.31 -21.07 3.70
C CYS A 526 -25.72 -20.29 2.44
N ALA A 527 -25.34 -19.01 2.37
CA ALA A 527 -25.61 -18.18 1.19
C ALA A 527 -24.93 -18.73 -0.07
N ALA A 528 -23.66 -19.15 0.05
CA ALA A 528 -22.91 -19.78 -1.03
C ALA A 528 -23.58 -21.08 -1.50
N PHE A 529 -24.01 -21.94 -0.58
CA PHE A 529 -24.72 -23.17 -0.92
C PHE A 529 -26.02 -22.90 -1.67
N VAL A 530 -26.86 -21.96 -1.18
CA VAL A 530 -28.12 -21.61 -1.83
C VAL A 530 -27.88 -21.04 -3.22
N TYR A 531 -26.89 -20.16 -3.38
CA TYR A 531 -26.51 -19.61 -4.67
C TYR A 531 -26.05 -20.71 -5.64
N LEU A 532 -25.07 -21.53 -5.23
CA LEU A 532 -24.53 -22.61 -6.06
C LEU A 532 -25.63 -23.60 -6.45
N ALA A 533 -26.43 -24.07 -5.49
CA ALA A 533 -27.52 -25.00 -5.78
C ALA A 533 -28.54 -24.40 -6.76
N SER A 534 -28.81 -23.09 -6.66
CA SER A 534 -29.74 -22.40 -7.57
C SER A 534 -29.17 -22.31 -8.99
N THR A 535 -27.89 -21.92 -9.13
CA THR A 535 -27.24 -21.82 -10.43
C THR A 535 -27.08 -23.19 -11.10
N GLU A 536 -26.68 -24.22 -10.34
CA GLU A 536 -26.58 -25.58 -10.88
C GLU A 536 -27.94 -26.13 -11.31
N SER A 537 -28.99 -25.86 -10.53
CA SER A 537 -30.36 -26.24 -10.90
C SER A 537 -30.79 -25.58 -12.20
N ASP A 538 -30.49 -24.29 -12.39
CA ASP A 538 -30.75 -23.57 -13.64
C ASP A 538 -30.04 -24.21 -14.84
N HIS A 539 -28.78 -24.61 -14.67
CA HIS A 539 -28.01 -25.22 -15.76
C HIS A 539 -28.54 -26.60 -16.12
N LEU A 540 -28.75 -27.47 -15.14
CA LEU A 540 -29.23 -28.83 -15.34
C LEU A 540 -30.65 -28.86 -15.94
N LEU A 541 -31.56 -28.02 -15.43
CA LEU A 541 -32.93 -27.97 -15.94
C LEU A 541 -32.99 -27.37 -17.35
N ALA A 542 -32.18 -26.35 -17.65
CA ALA A 542 -32.10 -25.82 -19.00
C ALA A 542 -31.60 -26.88 -20.00
N LEU A 543 -30.57 -27.65 -19.65
CA LEU A 543 -30.07 -28.74 -20.49
C LEU A 543 -31.10 -29.87 -20.68
N TRP A 544 -31.91 -30.14 -19.66
CA TRP A 544 -32.91 -31.20 -19.71
C TRP A 544 -34.18 -30.81 -20.47
N GLN A 545 -34.67 -29.58 -20.28
CA GLN A 545 -35.98 -29.13 -20.76
C GLN A 545 -35.94 -28.41 -22.10
N TYR A 546 -34.82 -27.77 -22.46
CA TYR A 546 -34.76 -26.97 -23.67
C TYR A 546 -35.05 -27.82 -24.91
N ARG A 547 -35.91 -27.30 -25.78
CA ARG A 547 -36.19 -27.85 -27.10
C ARG A 547 -35.89 -26.80 -28.17
N PRO A 548 -35.24 -27.15 -29.29
CA PRO A 548 -34.99 -26.22 -30.38
C PRO A 548 -36.26 -25.49 -30.82
N GLY A 549 -36.19 -24.17 -30.98
CA GLY A 549 -37.33 -23.32 -31.34
C GLY A 549 -38.05 -22.66 -30.15
N GLN A 550 -37.74 -23.04 -28.91
CA GLN A 550 -38.24 -22.35 -27.72
C GLN A 550 -37.37 -21.15 -27.33
N ASN A 551 -37.96 -20.11 -26.75
CA ASN A 551 -37.21 -18.98 -26.21
C ASN A 551 -36.60 -19.35 -24.85
N LEU A 552 -35.28 -19.53 -24.79
CA LEU A 552 -34.54 -19.94 -23.59
C LEU A 552 -34.78 -19.00 -22.40
N ALA A 553 -34.91 -17.69 -22.61
CA ALA A 553 -35.16 -16.74 -21.53
C ALA A 553 -36.52 -16.97 -20.85
N THR A 554 -37.55 -17.30 -21.64
CA THR A 554 -38.88 -17.60 -21.11
C THR A 554 -38.90 -18.90 -20.30
N LEU A 555 -38.12 -19.90 -20.74
CA LEU A 555 -37.95 -21.18 -20.04
C LEU A 555 -37.21 -20.98 -18.70
N LEU A 556 -36.11 -20.25 -18.69
CA LEU A 556 -35.39 -19.89 -17.45
C LEU A 556 -36.28 -19.09 -16.49
N GLN A 557 -37.08 -18.15 -17.00
CA GLN A 557 -38.01 -17.38 -16.16
C GLN A 557 -39.09 -18.27 -15.54
N GLN A 558 -39.61 -19.26 -16.27
CA GLN A 558 -40.54 -20.25 -15.72
C GLN A 558 -39.84 -21.11 -14.65
N GLN A 559 -38.59 -21.50 -14.90
CA GLN A 559 -37.82 -22.29 -13.94
C GLN A 559 -37.57 -21.53 -12.63
N HIS A 560 -37.21 -20.25 -12.71
CA HIS A 560 -36.98 -19.38 -11.54
C HIS A 560 -38.21 -19.19 -10.66
N LYS A 561 -39.42 -19.32 -11.23
CA LYS A 561 -40.69 -19.24 -10.51
C LYS A 561 -41.03 -20.54 -9.80
N ILE A 562 -40.81 -21.67 -10.45
CA ILE A 562 -41.25 -22.98 -9.93
C ILE A 562 -40.18 -23.61 -9.04
N TYR A 563 -38.94 -23.71 -9.52
CA TYR A 563 -37.92 -24.54 -8.87
C TYR A 563 -37.16 -23.83 -7.74
N PHE A 564 -36.94 -22.52 -7.83
CA PHE A 564 -36.19 -21.80 -6.80
C PHE A 564 -36.90 -21.84 -5.43
N PRO A 565 -38.23 -21.61 -5.31
CA PRO A 565 -38.89 -21.73 -4.01
C PRO A 565 -38.82 -23.14 -3.42
N ILE A 566 -38.92 -24.18 -4.26
CA ILE A 566 -38.80 -25.57 -3.83
C ILE A 566 -37.39 -25.85 -3.30
N LEU A 567 -36.37 -25.47 -4.07
CA LEU A 567 -34.97 -25.64 -3.70
C LEU A 567 -34.63 -24.89 -2.41
N TRP A 568 -35.04 -23.62 -2.29
CA TRP A 568 -34.78 -22.81 -1.09
C TRP A 568 -35.53 -23.33 0.13
N GLY A 569 -36.76 -23.84 -0.05
CA GLY A 569 -37.52 -24.53 1.00
C GLY A 569 -36.82 -25.78 1.51
N LEU A 570 -36.34 -26.65 0.61
CA LEU A 570 -35.56 -27.85 0.95
C LEU A 570 -34.23 -27.50 1.62
N ALA A 571 -33.52 -26.50 1.11
CA ALA A 571 -32.27 -26.01 1.71
C ALA A 571 -32.49 -25.47 3.12
N SER A 572 -33.55 -24.67 3.32
CA SER A 572 -33.94 -24.17 4.64
C SER A 572 -34.23 -25.31 5.61
N PHE A 573 -35.00 -26.31 5.19
CA PHE A 573 -35.27 -27.49 6.01
C PHE A 573 -34.00 -28.26 6.36
N GLY A 574 -33.10 -28.47 5.40
CA GLY A 574 -31.79 -29.12 5.61
C GLY A 574 -30.92 -28.35 6.60
N PHE A 575 -30.82 -27.03 6.46
CA PHE A 575 -30.12 -26.17 7.43
C PHE A 575 -30.76 -26.24 8.82
N MET A 576 -32.09 -26.27 8.92
CA MET A 576 -32.77 -26.43 10.20
C MET A 576 -32.41 -27.77 10.87
N LEU A 577 -32.47 -28.88 10.14
CA LEU A 577 -32.11 -30.21 10.65
C LEU A 577 -30.66 -30.26 11.15
N LEU A 578 -29.71 -29.76 10.34
CA LEU A 578 -28.30 -29.67 10.73
C LEU A 578 -28.10 -28.75 11.94
N GLY A 579 -28.83 -27.63 12.00
CA GLY A 579 -28.76 -26.66 13.10
C GLY A 579 -29.32 -27.20 14.43
N MET A 580 -30.30 -28.09 14.38
CA MET A 580 -30.78 -28.83 15.55
C MET A 580 -29.80 -29.94 15.95
N ARG A 581 -29.36 -30.76 14.99
CA ARG A 581 -28.45 -31.90 15.25
C ARG A 581 -27.12 -31.48 15.86
N TYR A 582 -26.52 -30.38 15.37
CA TYR A 582 -25.23 -29.88 15.84
C TYR A 582 -25.35 -28.71 16.83
N LYS A 583 -26.56 -28.40 17.32
CA LYS A 583 -26.85 -27.29 18.23
C LYS A 583 -26.38 -25.90 17.73
N LEU A 584 -26.23 -25.71 16.42
CA LEU A 584 -25.74 -24.47 15.83
C LEU A 584 -26.87 -23.44 15.68
N LYS A 585 -26.95 -22.48 16.62
CA LYS A 585 -27.92 -21.36 16.57
C LYS A 585 -27.91 -20.62 15.23
N THR A 586 -26.71 -20.36 14.69
CA THR A 586 -26.52 -19.63 13.43
C THR A 586 -27.18 -20.33 12.25
N LEU A 587 -27.06 -21.65 12.16
CA LEU A 587 -27.61 -22.43 11.05
C LEU A 587 -29.15 -22.48 11.11
N ARG A 588 -29.73 -22.53 12.32
CA ARG A 588 -31.18 -22.39 12.56
C ARG A 588 -31.71 -21.00 12.23
N LEU A 589 -30.91 -19.96 12.45
CA LEU A 589 -31.31 -18.60 12.09
C LEU A 589 -31.21 -18.36 10.57
N ALA A 590 -30.18 -18.93 9.93
CA ALA A 590 -30.02 -18.91 8.48
C ALA A 590 -31.15 -19.65 7.77
N SER A 591 -31.58 -20.81 8.27
CA SER A 591 -32.74 -21.53 7.71
C SER A 591 -34.03 -20.71 7.82
N LEU A 592 -34.33 -20.13 8.99
CA LEU A 592 -35.51 -19.30 9.19
C LEU A 592 -35.50 -18.07 8.27
N SER A 593 -34.33 -17.44 8.12
CA SER A 593 -34.16 -16.28 7.24
C SER A 593 -34.38 -16.65 5.77
N LEU A 594 -33.80 -17.77 5.31
CA LEU A 594 -33.99 -18.28 3.96
C LEU A 594 -35.46 -18.65 3.68
N PHE A 595 -36.13 -19.29 4.64
CA PHE A 595 -37.55 -19.62 4.53
C PHE A 595 -38.41 -18.36 4.42
N PHE A 596 -38.13 -17.35 5.24
CA PHE A 596 -38.81 -16.06 5.18
C PHE A 596 -38.60 -15.37 3.82
N ILE A 597 -37.37 -15.35 3.30
CA ILE A 597 -37.07 -14.81 1.96
C ILE A 597 -37.83 -15.58 0.87
N THR A 598 -37.92 -16.90 0.99
CA THR A 598 -38.64 -17.77 0.05
C THR A 598 -40.13 -17.43 0.01
N LEU A 599 -40.76 -17.29 1.19
CA LEU A 599 -42.15 -16.84 1.29
C LEU A 599 -42.29 -15.44 0.71
N LEU A 600 -41.47 -14.48 1.12
CA LEU A 600 -41.54 -13.11 0.63
C LEU A 600 -41.44 -13.03 -0.90
N LYS A 601 -40.54 -13.80 -1.52
CA LYS A 601 -40.43 -13.90 -2.98
C LYS A 601 -41.74 -14.43 -3.60
N LEU A 602 -42.27 -15.53 -3.07
CA LEU A 602 -43.52 -16.13 -3.54
C LEU A 602 -44.64 -15.09 -3.52
N PHE A 603 -44.80 -14.36 -2.41
CA PHE A 603 -45.85 -13.35 -2.28
C PHE A 603 -45.64 -12.11 -3.15
N LEU A 604 -44.42 -11.56 -3.18
CA LEU A 604 -44.15 -10.31 -3.87
C LEU A 604 -44.12 -10.47 -5.38
N PHE A 605 -43.58 -11.57 -5.91
CA PHE A 605 -43.31 -11.71 -7.34
C PHE A 605 -44.20 -12.77 -8.01
N ASP A 606 -44.55 -13.85 -7.32
CA ASP A 606 -45.26 -14.97 -7.96
C ASP A 606 -46.79 -14.81 -7.93
N ILE A 607 -47.34 -14.08 -6.94
CA ILE A 607 -48.79 -13.82 -6.82
C ILE A 607 -49.26 -12.64 -7.69
N GLN A 608 -48.36 -11.84 -8.29
CA GLN A 608 -48.74 -10.65 -9.08
C GLN A 608 -49.65 -10.94 -10.28
N LYS A 609 -49.72 -12.20 -10.74
CA LYS A 609 -50.59 -12.63 -11.85
C LYS A 609 -51.86 -13.39 -11.43
N ILE A 610 -52.15 -13.47 -10.14
CA ILE A 610 -53.34 -14.12 -9.59
C ILE A 610 -54.51 -13.13 -9.50
N SER A 611 -55.75 -13.62 -9.68
CA SER A 611 -56.98 -12.84 -9.53
C SER A 611 -57.01 -12.07 -8.19
N ALA A 612 -57.70 -10.93 -8.15
CA ALA A 612 -57.75 -10.07 -6.96
C ALA A 612 -58.19 -10.83 -5.69
N GLY A 613 -59.14 -11.76 -5.81
CA GLY A 613 -59.56 -12.64 -4.71
C GLY A 613 -58.47 -13.62 -4.25
N GLY A 614 -57.71 -14.21 -5.17
CA GLY A 614 -56.59 -15.10 -4.83
C GLY A 614 -55.43 -14.35 -4.15
N ARG A 615 -55.20 -13.08 -4.51
CA ARG A 615 -54.27 -12.19 -3.80
C ARG A 615 -54.68 -11.99 -2.34
N ILE A 616 -55.95 -11.64 -2.09
CA ILE A 616 -56.47 -11.39 -0.73
C ILE A 616 -56.38 -12.66 0.14
N ALA A 617 -56.83 -13.80 -0.38
CA ALA A 617 -56.76 -15.08 0.34
C ALA A 617 -55.32 -15.46 0.68
N ALA A 618 -54.38 -15.26 -0.25
CA ALA A 618 -52.98 -15.53 -0.01
C ALA A 618 -52.38 -14.59 1.06
N PHE A 619 -52.70 -13.30 1.07
CA PHE A 619 -52.27 -12.38 2.12
C PHE A 619 -52.78 -12.77 3.52
N ILE A 620 -54.02 -13.25 3.62
CA ILE A 620 -54.58 -13.76 4.88
C ILE A 620 -53.84 -15.03 5.32
N SER A 621 -53.63 -15.98 4.39
CA SER A 621 -52.86 -17.20 4.68
C SER A 621 -51.41 -16.90 5.09
N LEU A 622 -50.78 -15.88 4.50
CA LEU A 622 -49.45 -15.41 4.91
C LEU A 622 -49.47 -14.84 6.32
N GLY A 623 -50.45 -14.00 6.66
CA GLY A 623 -50.60 -13.44 8.00
C GLY A 623 -50.73 -14.54 9.06
N VAL A 624 -51.57 -15.54 8.80
CA VAL A 624 -51.72 -16.72 9.67
C VAL A 624 -50.42 -17.52 9.75
N LEU A 625 -49.73 -17.76 8.63
CA LEU A 625 -48.47 -18.50 8.61
C LEU A 625 -47.36 -17.76 9.39
N LEU A 626 -47.25 -16.44 9.24
CA LEU A 626 -46.29 -15.61 9.99
C LEU A 626 -46.60 -15.62 11.48
N LEU A 627 -47.88 -15.62 11.87
CA LEU A 627 -48.28 -15.80 13.27
C LEU A 627 -47.86 -17.18 13.80
N VAL A 628 -48.04 -18.24 13.01
CA VAL A 628 -47.60 -19.61 13.37
C VAL A 628 -46.08 -19.67 13.51
N VAL A 629 -45.32 -19.09 12.57
CA VAL A 629 -43.85 -19.03 12.64
C VAL A 629 -43.38 -18.21 13.84
N SER A 630 -44.03 -17.08 14.13
CA SER A 630 -43.75 -16.24 15.29
C SER A 630 -44.03 -16.96 16.61
N PHE A 631 -45.15 -17.69 16.69
CA PHE A 631 -45.51 -18.54 17.82
C PHE A 631 -44.52 -19.71 18.00
N LEU A 632 -44.16 -20.40 16.92
CA LEU A 632 -43.13 -21.45 16.93
C LEU A 632 -41.79 -20.89 17.38
N TYR A 633 -41.38 -19.70 16.93
CA TYR A 633 -40.15 -19.04 17.37
C TYR A 633 -40.18 -18.73 18.87
N GLN A 634 -41.30 -18.25 19.41
CA GLN A 634 -41.45 -18.01 20.85
C GLN A 634 -41.34 -19.29 21.67
N LYS A 635 -41.96 -20.40 21.21
CA LYS A 635 -41.81 -21.72 21.82
C LYS A 635 -40.38 -22.28 21.67
N LEU A 636 -39.73 -22.04 20.53
CA LEU A 636 -38.36 -22.49 20.27
C LEU A 636 -37.34 -21.67 21.07
N LYS A 637 -37.58 -20.38 21.33
CA LYS A 637 -36.71 -19.50 22.13
C LYS A 637 -36.39 -20.10 23.50
N VAL A 638 -37.36 -20.79 24.11
CA VAL A 638 -37.19 -21.52 25.39
C VAL A 638 -36.21 -22.69 25.25
N LEU A 639 -36.22 -23.41 24.13
CA LEU A 639 -35.25 -24.47 23.80
C LEU A 639 -33.90 -23.97 23.25
N LEU A 640 -33.85 -22.72 22.75
CA LEU A 640 -32.69 -22.12 22.09
C LEU A 640 -31.73 -21.39 23.05
N LEU A 641 -32.18 -21.05 24.27
CA LEU A 641 -31.42 -20.27 25.26
C LEU A 641 -30.75 -21.12 26.35
N ASP A 642 -31.10 -22.40 26.48
CA ASP A 642 -30.55 -23.29 27.53
C ASP A 642 -29.13 -23.84 27.24
N ASP A 643 -28.51 -23.50 26.11
CA ASP A 643 -27.15 -23.95 25.76
C ASP A 643 -26.05 -22.92 26.15
N THR A 644 -26.35 -21.83 26.86
CA THR A 644 -25.31 -20.99 27.48
C THR A 644 -24.82 -21.65 28.78
N PRO A 645 -23.54 -22.05 28.90
CA PRO A 645 -23.02 -22.53 30.18
C PRO A 645 -23.13 -21.39 31.20
N PRO A 646 -23.43 -21.69 32.49
CA PRO A 646 -23.43 -20.67 33.52
C PRO A 646 -22.05 -20.01 33.55
N GLU A 647 -22.03 -18.67 33.50
CA GLU A 647 -20.81 -17.90 33.75
C GLU A 647 -20.16 -18.40 35.04
N LYS A 648 -18.91 -18.85 34.93
CA LYS A 648 -18.02 -19.09 36.07
C LYS A 648 -16.94 -18.02 36.09
#